data_AF-Q7SH55-F1
#
_entry.id   AF-Q7SH55-F1
#
_cell.length_a   1.000
_cell.length_b   1.000
_cell.length_c   1.000
_cell.angle_alpha   90.00
_cell.angle_beta   90.00
_cell.angle_gamma   90.00
#
_symmetry.space_group_name_H-M   'P 1'
#
loop_
_entity.id
_entity.type
_entity.pdbx_description
1 polymer ?
#
loop_
_entity_poly.entity_id
_entity_poly.type
_entity_poly.pdbx_seq_one_letter_code
_entity_poly.pdbx_strand_id
1 'polypeptide(L)'
;MPPRAFALELSRTSSYVCQSCIASIGRARPNPQPWLTRNASSAARAARRQRAPTTTKQLEEEQAQRFQEALLREAQKGEPTDTDEGPTEPLAVNYFNEETEGQYRQLRDGAEFGAVSGGIDSEISEAINDLEQKMVQTIQMLDSLEKVGGSEQDKAEELRKQFKKILREKYKGKTGPEGESYGVLRIPGFSGVRQRAVANLNSFLARDSVVKGGVPKPKDLFDCWKYYSAARSSLATQWTNVPREVWDFLWMILSHEGEGVENPNRMHHIYVLAKDMQAAGVVLRDSQQLLAIEAMFLEGWQEEAIEAWKKAVVTIGSKPETFKGYYELGVRMCSLHGDTDRAMRAADTLLKSSESPNPRIMIPIVRALAAKEENVEEAWEVYRDMRALLGDTMQIEDYDEVIACFLAVNHIEHALQAFVDMMFSGPMDIRGKTRLPTIVGNHFFLGKWLKRLIGAGDLDGAYKVVTFLQKKGVAASPIQLNGLVGAWLRTETADNVEKADQLAWAMIKARLDFVDLRRRAAAMDRPIRLVPRDGEPTSDDYICTTRATVETFSLLAENYSARGLHDELEELWTAFELAELGPNSFMINQIIKSYTESKGPQEAIDFYEQMTKKRHVRPDAHTFIALYNTLSVNRVVRRDNKLTADDAVIGRQFFQDLVKMDWKFDSVDEYTYLPRTVLFSMLKAKDHAGMIVAARTMKELFSYSPPEQLLIELAAGTATLRVQSKRNMDRIMEASRLIESLIRKHTQVFADLGGDPAKMTTQEKDNQLCAVFEELVLVKAHAQNAERSAVNNILAQAAEEMGVFDIVFTRDPAVIRRYRKVMKNKDVEDDVD
;
A
#
# COMPACT_ATOMS: atom_id res chain seq x y z
N MET A 1 29.94 28.16 12.06
CA MET A 1 29.32 26.94 12.61
C MET A 1 28.08 26.66 11.78
N PRO A 2 27.89 25.46 11.19
CA PRO A 2 26.59 25.14 10.61
C PRO A 2 25.60 24.91 11.76
N PRO A 3 24.31 25.26 11.61
CA PRO A 3 23.31 24.83 12.57
C PRO A 3 23.30 23.30 12.58
N ARG A 4 23.34 22.72 13.78
CA ARG A 4 23.33 21.28 13.99
C ARG A 4 22.02 20.72 13.44
N ALA A 5 22.12 19.58 12.77
CA ALA A 5 20.99 18.79 12.28
C ALA A 5 20.00 18.53 13.42
N PHE A 6 18.82 19.16 13.35
CA PHE A 6 17.65 18.80 14.12
C PHE A 6 17.04 17.54 13.50
N ALA A 7 17.49 16.38 13.95
CA ALA A 7 16.94 15.07 13.58
C ALA A 7 15.71 14.67 14.41
N LEU A 8 14.99 15.62 15.02
CA LEU A 8 13.90 15.35 15.98
C LEU A 8 12.74 16.37 15.87
N GLU A 9 12.30 16.75 14.68
CA GLU A 9 11.02 17.49 14.48
C GLU A 9 10.27 17.06 13.21
N LEU A 10 10.34 15.77 12.85
CA LEU A 10 9.69 15.20 11.66
C LEU A 10 8.15 15.06 11.75
N SER A 11 7.48 15.77 12.66
CA SER A 11 6.03 15.64 12.85
C SER A 11 5.23 16.88 12.44
N ARG A 12 5.82 18.07 12.22
CA ARG A 12 4.99 19.28 11.99
C ARG A 12 5.43 20.27 10.91
N THR A 13 6.60 20.18 10.29
CA THR A 13 7.01 21.19 9.29
C THR A 13 8.04 20.67 8.28
N SER A 14 7.62 19.99 7.20
CA SER A 14 8.27 20.06 5.88
C SER A 14 7.45 19.33 4.80
N SER A 15 6.22 19.79 4.56
CA SER A 15 5.41 19.30 3.43
C SER A 15 5.81 19.97 2.11
N TYR A 16 7.09 19.91 1.74
CA TYR A 16 7.52 20.19 0.37
C TYR A 16 7.86 18.89 -0.33
N VAL A 17 7.03 18.53 -1.30
CA VAL A 17 7.31 17.45 -2.22
C VAL A 17 7.82 18.11 -3.50
N CYS A 18 9.08 17.83 -3.86
CA CYS A 18 9.72 18.38 -5.06
C CYS A 18 8.94 18.02 -6.33
N GLN A 19 9.02 18.77 -7.44
CA GLN A 19 8.17 18.49 -8.62
C GLN A 19 8.36 17.08 -9.19
N SER A 20 9.60 16.61 -9.14
CA SER A 20 10.02 15.25 -9.48
C SER A 20 9.44 14.22 -8.51
N CYS A 21 9.47 14.50 -7.22
CA CYS A 21 8.84 13.72 -6.16
C CYS A 21 7.31 13.66 -6.33
N ILE A 22 6.64 14.76 -6.73
CA ILE A 22 5.20 14.83 -7.01
C ILE A 22 4.87 14.03 -8.28
N ALA A 23 5.69 14.14 -9.34
CA ALA A 23 5.50 13.42 -10.59
C ALA A 23 5.66 11.90 -10.42
N SER A 24 6.58 11.46 -9.56
CA SER A 24 6.75 10.05 -9.18
C SER A 24 5.64 9.57 -8.23
N ILE A 25 5.17 10.38 -7.29
CA ILE A 25 4.00 10.06 -6.43
C ILE A 25 2.69 10.00 -7.24
N GLY A 26 2.55 10.82 -8.28
CA GLY A 26 1.38 10.81 -9.18
C GLY A 26 1.26 9.56 -10.05
N ARG A 27 2.38 8.88 -10.35
CA ARG A 27 2.41 7.59 -11.08
C ARG A 27 2.51 6.38 -10.16
N ALA A 28 3.16 6.53 -9.02
CA ALA A 28 3.16 5.57 -7.93
C ALA A 28 2.07 5.96 -6.92
N ARG A 29 0.80 5.71 -7.27
CA ARG A 29 -0.15 5.42 -6.19
C ARG A 29 0.44 4.24 -5.42
N PRO A 30 0.78 4.38 -4.14
CA PRO A 30 1.12 3.20 -3.36
C PRO A 30 -0.12 2.33 -3.40
N ASN A 31 -0.02 1.17 -4.06
CA ASN A 31 -0.92 0.08 -3.76
C ASN A 31 -0.64 -0.18 -2.28
N PRO A 32 -1.59 0.07 -1.34
CA PRO A 32 -1.32 -0.18 0.06
C PRO A 32 -1.08 -1.67 0.20
N GLN A 33 0.20 -2.06 0.26
CA GLN A 33 0.61 -3.39 0.64
C GLN A 33 0.19 -3.54 2.11
N PRO A 34 -0.80 -4.37 2.41
CA PRO A 34 -1.22 -4.58 3.78
C PRO A 34 -0.12 -5.39 4.46
N TRP A 35 0.57 -4.77 5.41
CA TRP A 35 1.31 -5.55 6.39
C TRP A 35 0.30 -6.33 7.23
N LEU A 36 0.37 -7.65 7.01
CA LEU A 36 -0.37 -8.68 7.69
C LEU A 36 0.10 -8.83 9.13
N THR A 37 -0.65 -8.28 10.08
CA THR A 37 -0.92 -8.96 11.36
C THR A 37 -2.30 -8.61 11.91
N ARG A 38 -3.26 -9.50 11.60
CA ARG A 38 -4.15 -10.15 12.58
C ARG A 38 -5.12 -9.27 13.39
N ASN A 39 -6.27 -8.94 12.81
CA ASN A 39 -7.60 -9.45 13.21
C ASN A 39 -8.67 -8.80 12.33
N ALA A 40 -9.50 -9.63 11.71
CA ALA A 40 -10.41 -9.25 10.64
C ALA A 40 -11.79 -8.92 11.20
N SER A 41 -12.32 -7.75 10.81
CA SER A 41 -13.74 -7.44 10.76
C SER A 41 -13.92 -6.41 9.65
N SER A 42 -14.38 -6.83 8.47
CA SER A 42 -14.76 -5.88 7.42
C SER A 42 -16.14 -6.23 6.87
N ALA A 43 -17.12 -5.43 7.29
CA ALA A 43 -18.36 -5.26 6.58
C ALA A 43 -18.12 -4.54 5.24
N ALA A 44 -18.77 -5.07 4.20
CA ALA A 44 -19.25 -4.37 3.01
C ALA A 44 -18.25 -3.49 2.23
N ARG A 45 -17.41 -4.13 1.41
CA ARG A 45 -16.91 -3.49 0.19
C ARG A 45 -17.91 -3.72 -0.95
N ALA A 46 -18.48 -2.63 -1.43
CA ALA A 46 -19.30 -2.55 -2.63
C ALA A 46 -18.65 -3.31 -3.79
N ALA A 47 -19.47 -4.12 -4.47
CA ALA A 47 -19.11 -4.93 -5.63
C ALA A 47 -18.40 -4.10 -6.71
N ARG A 48 -17.08 -4.29 -6.81
CA ARG A 48 -16.29 -3.86 -7.96
C ARG A 48 -16.42 -4.95 -9.00
N ARG A 49 -17.33 -4.75 -9.98
CA ARG A 49 -17.39 -5.56 -11.20
C ARG A 49 -15.98 -5.68 -11.78
N GLN A 50 -15.47 -6.90 -11.88
CA GLN A 50 -14.22 -7.19 -12.57
C GLN A 50 -14.39 -6.78 -14.04
N ARG A 51 -13.62 -5.79 -14.49
CA ARG A 51 -13.43 -5.52 -15.91
C ARG A 51 -12.58 -6.66 -16.47
N ALA A 52 -13.07 -7.31 -17.52
CA ALA A 52 -12.33 -8.27 -18.32
C ALA A 52 -10.99 -7.68 -18.81
N PRO A 53 -9.94 -8.50 -18.99
CA PRO A 53 -8.64 -8.03 -19.46
C PRO A 53 -8.76 -7.46 -20.87
N THR A 54 -8.26 -6.23 -21.03
CA THR A 54 -8.20 -5.48 -22.29
C THR A 54 -7.20 -6.10 -23.27
N THR A 55 -7.72 -6.37 -24.47
CA THR A 55 -7.13 -6.96 -25.67
C THR A 55 -6.12 -6.06 -26.40
N THR A 56 -5.34 -5.25 -25.70
CA THR A 56 -4.42 -4.27 -26.33
C THR A 56 -2.95 -4.67 -26.36
N LYS A 57 -2.49 -5.56 -25.47
CA LYS A 57 -1.07 -6.01 -25.48
C LYS A 57 -0.75 -7.06 -26.55
N GLN A 58 -1.73 -7.87 -26.96
CA GLN A 58 -1.52 -8.89 -28.01
C GLN A 58 -1.45 -8.28 -29.42
N LEU A 59 -2.08 -7.13 -29.66
CA LEU A 59 -2.05 -6.44 -30.96
C LEU A 59 -0.73 -5.68 -31.20
N GLU A 60 -0.07 -5.17 -30.16
CA GLU A 60 1.22 -4.48 -30.27
C GLU A 60 2.39 -5.45 -30.53
N GLU A 61 2.35 -6.65 -29.91
CA GLU A 61 3.35 -7.72 -30.18
C GLU A 61 3.21 -8.31 -31.59
N GLU A 62 1.99 -8.48 -32.10
CA GLU A 62 1.75 -8.94 -33.49
C GLU A 62 2.18 -7.90 -34.54
N GLN A 63 2.03 -6.60 -34.27
CA GLN A 63 2.43 -5.54 -35.19
C GLN A 63 3.96 -5.36 -35.25
N ALA A 64 4.65 -5.52 -34.12
CA ALA A 64 6.11 -5.49 -34.05
C ALA A 64 6.75 -6.67 -34.82
N GLN A 65 6.17 -7.88 -34.70
CA GLN A 65 6.64 -9.06 -35.43
C GLN A 65 6.43 -8.94 -36.95
N ARG A 66 5.30 -8.37 -37.41
CA ARG A 66 5.03 -8.16 -38.83
C ARG A 66 5.92 -7.08 -39.46
N PHE A 67 6.30 -6.05 -38.71
CA PHE A 67 7.24 -5.03 -39.17
C PHE A 67 8.67 -5.59 -39.32
N GLN A 68 9.07 -6.48 -38.41
CA GLN A 68 10.37 -7.14 -38.44
C GLN A 68 10.47 -8.19 -39.57
N GLU A 69 9.38 -8.90 -39.88
CA GLU A 69 9.28 -9.77 -41.07
C GLU A 69 9.26 -8.99 -42.39
N ALA A 70 8.71 -7.78 -42.42
CA ALA A 70 8.71 -6.91 -43.61
C ALA A 70 10.12 -6.39 -43.94
N LEU A 71 10.88 -5.97 -42.93
CA LEU A 71 12.28 -5.55 -43.07
C LEU A 71 13.20 -6.69 -43.54
N LEU A 72 12.97 -7.92 -43.07
CA LEU A 72 13.72 -9.11 -43.51
C LEU A 72 13.36 -9.53 -44.95
N ARG A 73 12.13 -9.27 -45.41
CA ARG A 73 11.70 -9.51 -46.80
C ARG A 73 12.24 -8.47 -47.79
N GLU A 74 12.45 -7.23 -47.36
CA GLU A 74 13.06 -6.19 -48.19
C GLU A 74 14.59 -6.33 -48.29
N ALA A 75 15.24 -6.84 -47.24
CA ALA A 75 16.67 -7.16 -47.25
C ALA A 75 17.06 -8.38 -48.10
N GLN A 76 16.10 -9.26 -48.44
CA GLN A 76 16.32 -10.47 -49.25
C GLN A 76 15.96 -10.31 -50.74
N LYS A 77 15.66 -9.08 -51.20
CA LYS A 77 15.29 -8.78 -52.61
C LYS A 77 16.34 -7.95 -53.36
N GLY A 78 17.62 -8.15 -53.07
CA GLY A 78 18.73 -7.36 -53.62
C GLY A 78 19.93 -8.16 -54.11
N GLU A 79 19.73 -9.26 -54.84
CA GLU A 79 20.74 -9.79 -55.78
C GLU A 79 20.08 -10.00 -57.14
N PRO A 80 20.53 -9.34 -58.22
CA PRO A 80 19.96 -9.51 -59.55
C PRO A 80 20.67 -10.67 -60.27
N THR A 81 19.91 -11.69 -60.64
CA THR A 81 20.29 -12.64 -61.70
C THR A 81 19.76 -12.14 -63.04
N ASP A 82 20.68 -12.02 -64.00
CA ASP A 82 20.49 -11.61 -65.40
C ASP A 82 19.24 -12.18 -66.07
N THR A 83 18.46 -11.32 -66.75
CA THR A 83 17.88 -11.53 -68.10
C THR A 83 17.10 -10.29 -68.57
N ASP A 84 17.52 -9.77 -69.73
CA ASP A 84 16.80 -8.99 -70.76
C ASP A 84 16.34 -7.52 -70.56
N GLU A 85 17.22 -6.62 -71.06
CA GLU A 85 17.02 -5.56 -72.08
C GLU A 85 15.92 -4.47 -71.95
N GLY A 86 16.37 -3.20 -71.76
CA GLY A 86 15.64 -1.97 -72.17
C GLY A 86 15.96 -0.72 -71.32
N PRO A 87 16.12 0.49 -71.90
CA PRO A 87 17.18 1.43 -71.50
C PRO A 87 16.76 2.50 -70.47
N THR A 88 17.59 2.71 -69.45
CA THR A 88 17.61 3.97 -68.69
C THR A 88 19.05 4.35 -68.39
N GLU A 89 19.47 5.52 -68.88
CA GLU A 89 20.83 6.05 -68.80
C GLU A 89 21.31 6.19 -67.33
N PRO A 90 22.53 5.74 -66.98
CA PRO A 90 23.10 5.97 -65.66
C PRO A 90 23.69 7.38 -65.55
N LEU A 91 23.28 8.14 -64.54
CA LEU A 91 23.88 9.43 -64.16
C LEU A 91 25.34 9.21 -63.72
N ALA A 92 26.29 9.62 -64.55
CA ALA A 92 27.73 9.57 -64.26
C ALA A 92 28.12 10.71 -63.29
N VAL A 93 28.48 10.36 -62.06
CA VAL A 93 29.03 11.31 -61.07
C VAL A 93 30.55 11.30 -61.20
N ASN A 94 31.13 12.44 -61.56
CA ASN A 94 32.57 12.62 -61.73
C ASN A 94 33.19 13.19 -60.45
N TYR A 95 34.24 12.54 -59.93
CA TYR A 95 34.98 12.98 -58.73
C TYR A 95 36.19 13.83 -59.13
N PHE A 96 36.52 14.86 -58.35
CA PHE A 96 37.68 15.73 -58.61
C PHE A 96 38.51 15.91 -57.33
N ASN A 97 39.83 15.96 -57.48
CA ASN A 97 40.76 16.30 -56.41
C ASN A 97 41.45 17.64 -56.75
N GLU A 98 41.56 18.53 -55.76
CA GLU A 98 42.24 19.83 -55.92
C GLU A 98 43.63 19.72 -55.29
N GLU A 99 44.66 19.59 -56.13
CA GLU A 99 46.03 19.44 -55.62
C GLU A 99 46.61 20.81 -55.16
N THR A 100 46.16 21.95 -55.72
CA THR A 100 46.38 23.34 -55.24
C THR A 100 45.36 24.33 -55.87
N GLU A 101 45.13 25.50 -55.23
CA GLU A 101 44.07 26.48 -55.60
C GLU A 101 43.93 26.72 -57.11
N GLY A 102 42.83 26.22 -57.68
CA GLY A 102 42.39 26.52 -59.04
C GLY A 102 42.75 25.52 -60.14
N GLN A 103 43.38 24.37 -59.85
CA GLN A 103 43.53 23.25 -60.81
C GLN A 103 42.87 21.96 -60.29
N TYR A 104 41.82 21.50 -60.97
CA TYR A 104 41.08 20.28 -60.65
C TYR A 104 41.53 19.11 -61.53
N ARG A 105 41.95 18.01 -60.89
CA ARG A 105 42.19 16.73 -61.56
C ARG A 105 40.98 15.82 -61.35
N GLN A 106 40.40 15.33 -62.43
CA GLN A 106 39.30 14.38 -62.38
C GLN A 106 39.81 12.99 -61.97
N LEU A 107 39.27 12.44 -60.89
CA LEU A 107 39.49 11.08 -60.41
C LEU A 107 38.55 10.13 -61.16
N ARG A 108 39.00 8.90 -61.41
CA ARG A 108 38.32 7.99 -62.35
C ARG A 108 37.08 7.32 -61.75
N ASP A 109 37.09 7.05 -60.45
CA ASP A 109 36.01 6.36 -59.74
C ASP A 109 36.03 6.64 -58.22
N GLY A 110 34.97 6.21 -57.53
CA GLY A 110 34.81 6.40 -56.08
C GLY A 110 35.84 5.62 -55.23
N ALA A 111 36.49 4.61 -55.81
CA ALA A 111 37.55 3.85 -55.16
C ALA A 111 38.86 4.64 -55.11
N GLU A 112 39.21 5.34 -56.20
CA GLU A 112 40.37 6.25 -56.23
C GLU A 112 40.17 7.45 -55.26
N PHE A 113 38.93 7.94 -55.10
CA PHE A 113 38.58 8.95 -54.08
C PHE A 113 38.81 8.46 -52.64
N GLY A 114 38.44 7.20 -52.34
CA GLY A 114 38.65 6.59 -51.02
C GLY A 114 40.14 6.41 -50.67
N ALA A 115 40.96 6.03 -51.66
CA ALA A 115 42.39 5.81 -51.47
C ALA A 115 43.20 7.11 -51.27
N VAL A 116 42.74 8.24 -51.81
CA VAL A 116 43.41 9.55 -51.67
C VAL A 116 43.02 10.27 -50.36
N SER A 117 41.82 10.00 -49.83
CA SER A 117 41.30 10.65 -48.61
C SER A 117 41.72 9.94 -47.30
N GLY A 118 42.08 8.65 -47.36
CA GLY A 118 42.51 7.84 -46.21
C GLY A 118 44.00 7.57 -46.18
N GLY A 119 44.80 8.48 -45.61
CA GLY A 119 46.24 8.29 -45.42
C GLY A 119 46.60 7.25 -44.34
N ILE A 120 46.33 5.96 -44.59
CA ILE A 120 46.74 4.82 -43.76
C ILE A 120 47.27 3.71 -44.67
N ASP A 121 48.48 3.23 -44.38
CA ASP A 121 49.21 2.24 -45.19
C ASP A 121 48.42 0.92 -45.37
N SER A 122 48.42 0.39 -46.61
CA SER A 122 47.76 -0.87 -47.00
C SER A 122 48.15 -2.06 -46.12
N GLU A 123 49.38 -2.07 -45.60
CA GLU A 123 49.91 -3.13 -44.72
C GLU A 123 49.24 -3.15 -43.33
N ILE A 124 48.80 -1.99 -42.82
CA ILE A 124 48.14 -1.87 -41.51
C ILE A 124 46.68 -2.33 -41.61
N SER A 125 46.01 -2.04 -42.73
CA SER A 125 44.65 -2.53 -42.98
C SER A 125 44.60 -4.05 -43.14
N GLU A 126 45.62 -4.65 -43.78
CA GLU A 126 45.75 -6.11 -43.86
C GLU A 126 46.02 -6.73 -42.49
N ALA A 127 46.86 -6.11 -41.66
CA ALA A 127 47.13 -6.57 -40.30
C ALA A 127 45.90 -6.49 -39.39
N ILE A 128 45.05 -5.45 -39.54
CA ILE A 128 43.80 -5.29 -38.80
C ILE A 128 42.79 -6.36 -39.24
N ASN A 129 42.63 -6.58 -40.54
CA ASN A 129 41.71 -7.61 -41.06
C ASN A 129 42.15 -9.03 -40.66
N ASP A 130 43.45 -9.31 -40.64
CA ASP A 130 43.99 -10.60 -40.20
C ASP A 130 43.82 -10.80 -38.67
N LEU A 131 43.93 -9.74 -37.88
CA LEU A 131 43.61 -9.74 -36.45
C LEU A 131 42.11 -9.94 -36.19
N GLU A 132 41.24 -9.27 -36.94
CA GLU A 132 39.79 -9.43 -36.84
C GLU A 132 39.36 -10.85 -37.24
N GLN A 133 39.92 -11.43 -38.30
CA GLN A 133 39.68 -12.83 -38.67
C GLN A 133 40.10 -13.79 -37.57
N LYS A 134 41.28 -13.58 -36.95
CA LYS A 134 41.73 -14.39 -35.81
C LYS A 134 40.82 -14.23 -34.59
N MET A 135 40.27 -13.04 -34.37
CA MET A 135 39.32 -12.76 -33.28
C MET A 135 37.96 -13.44 -33.53
N VAL A 136 37.47 -13.41 -34.76
CA VAL A 136 36.22 -14.06 -35.15
C VAL A 136 36.35 -15.58 -35.10
N GLN A 137 37.46 -16.15 -35.57
CA GLN A 137 37.72 -17.60 -35.47
C GLN A 137 37.80 -18.08 -34.02
N THR A 138 38.43 -17.30 -33.13
CA THR A 138 38.51 -17.68 -31.70
C THR A 138 37.17 -17.57 -30.99
N ILE A 139 36.34 -16.58 -31.34
CA ILE A 139 34.96 -16.46 -30.83
C ILE A 139 34.08 -17.61 -31.35
N GLN A 140 34.19 -17.97 -32.62
CA GLN A 140 33.46 -19.12 -33.19
C GLN A 140 33.92 -20.45 -32.58
N MET A 141 35.20 -20.61 -32.27
CA MET A 141 35.74 -21.80 -31.58
C MET A 141 35.24 -21.88 -30.13
N LEU A 142 35.09 -20.75 -29.44
CA LEU A 142 34.49 -20.67 -28.10
C LEU A 142 32.99 -20.97 -28.11
N ASP A 143 32.25 -20.45 -29.10
CA ASP A 143 30.81 -20.65 -29.24
C ASP A 143 30.46 -22.10 -29.65
N SER A 144 31.35 -22.76 -30.39
CA SER A 144 31.22 -24.20 -30.72
C SER A 144 31.55 -25.11 -29.52
N LEU A 145 32.44 -24.70 -28.62
CA LEU A 145 32.69 -25.40 -27.35
C LEU A 145 31.54 -25.24 -26.34
N GLU A 146 30.84 -24.11 -26.34
CA GLU A 146 29.66 -23.89 -25.48
C GLU A 146 28.42 -24.69 -25.92
N LYS A 147 28.31 -25.05 -27.20
CA LYS A 147 27.18 -25.83 -27.76
C LYS A 147 27.25 -27.34 -27.47
N VAL A 148 28.41 -27.87 -27.09
CA VAL A 148 28.55 -29.27 -26.66
C VAL A 148 28.46 -29.28 -25.12
N GLY A 149 27.24 -29.40 -24.60
CA GLY A 149 26.98 -29.32 -23.16
C GLY A 149 27.71 -30.38 -22.34
N GLY A 150 28.26 -29.98 -21.18
CA GLY A 150 28.97 -30.87 -20.25
C GLY A 150 30.16 -30.20 -19.54
N SER A 151 31.03 -31.01 -18.93
CA SER A 151 32.17 -30.65 -18.06
C SER A 151 33.28 -29.77 -18.68
N GLU A 152 33.05 -29.18 -19.86
CA GLU A 152 33.96 -28.26 -20.54
C GLU A 152 33.52 -26.79 -20.48
N GLN A 153 32.35 -26.48 -19.93
CA GLN A 153 31.95 -25.09 -19.62
C GLN A 153 32.92 -24.44 -18.61
N ASP A 154 33.38 -25.18 -17.61
CA ASP A 154 34.39 -24.70 -16.65
C ASP A 154 35.74 -24.41 -17.33
N LYS A 155 36.10 -25.17 -18.38
CA LYS A 155 37.33 -24.93 -19.16
C LYS A 155 37.19 -23.69 -20.05
N ALA A 156 36.02 -23.46 -20.65
CA ALA A 156 35.73 -22.26 -21.42
C ALA A 156 35.77 -20.99 -20.55
N GLU A 157 35.25 -21.07 -19.32
CA GLU A 157 35.28 -19.96 -18.37
C GLU A 157 36.69 -19.68 -17.82
N GLU A 158 37.50 -20.73 -17.59
CA GLU A 158 38.90 -20.61 -17.20
C GLU A 158 39.76 -20.00 -18.32
N LEU A 159 39.54 -20.40 -19.58
CA LEU A 159 40.20 -19.80 -20.74
C LEU A 159 39.83 -18.33 -20.93
N ARG A 160 38.56 -17.93 -20.69
CA ARG A 160 38.14 -16.52 -20.67
C ARG A 160 38.86 -15.71 -19.59
N LYS A 161 39.02 -16.26 -18.38
CA LYS A 161 39.78 -15.61 -17.30
C LYS A 161 41.25 -15.45 -17.65
N GLN A 162 41.86 -16.45 -18.28
CA GLN A 162 43.25 -16.38 -18.73
C GLN A 162 43.43 -15.35 -19.84
N PHE A 163 42.52 -15.29 -20.82
CA PHE A 163 42.56 -14.29 -21.89
C PHE A 163 42.43 -12.86 -21.36
N LYS A 164 41.52 -12.63 -20.39
CA LYS A 164 41.34 -11.34 -19.72
C LYS A 164 42.54 -10.95 -18.85
N LYS A 165 43.26 -11.93 -18.29
CA LYS A 165 44.51 -11.72 -17.55
C LYS A 165 45.65 -11.30 -18.48
N ILE A 166 45.78 -11.95 -19.65
CA ILE A 166 46.80 -11.63 -20.66
C ILE A 166 46.60 -10.22 -21.22
N LEU A 167 45.36 -9.80 -21.50
CA LEU A 167 45.04 -8.42 -21.91
C LEU A 167 45.39 -7.42 -20.81
N ARG A 168 45.09 -7.73 -19.53
CA ARG A 168 45.49 -6.88 -18.40
C ARG A 168 47.00 -6.79 -18.22
N GLU A 169 47.76 -7.84 -18.50
CA GLU A 169 49.22 -7.85 -18.40
C GLU A 169 49.89 -7.11 -19.57
N LYS A 170 49.36 -7.23 -20.80
CA LYS A 170 49.91 -6.54 -21.98
C LYS A 170 49.71 -5.02 -21.96
N TYR A 171 48.64 -4.52 -21.33
CA TYR A 171 48.28 -3.09 -21.34
C TYR A 171 48.43 -2.39 -19.98
N LYS A 172 49.17 -3.00 -19.04
CA LYS A 172 49.48 -2.37 -17.75
C LYS A 172 50.62 -1.36 -17.92
N GLY A 173 50.28 -0.06 -17.96
CA GLY A 173 51.26 1.02 -17.73
C GLY A 173 52.00 1.56 -18.94
N LYS A 174 51.32 1.79 -20.07
CA LYS A 174 51.85 2.68 -21.13
C LYS A 174 51.05 3.98 -21.20
N THR A 175 51.75 5.10 -21.04
CA THR A 175 51.29 6.48 -21.26
C THR A 175 51.66 6.90 -22.68
N GLY A 176 50.70 7.41 -23.45
CA GLY A 176 50.88 7.92 -24.80
C GLY A 176 49.54 8.26 -25.46
N PRO A 177 49.55 8.96 -26.61
CA PRO A 177 48.39 9.66 -27.20
C PRO A 177 47.22 8.74 -27.63
N GLU A 178 47.39 7.42 -27.59
CA GLU A 178 46.31 6.46 -27.81
C GLU A 178 45.38 6.26 -26.60
N GLY A 179 45.68 6.90 -25.46
CA GLY A 179 44.79 6.95 -24.29
C GLY A 179 43.69 8.02 -24.36
N GLU A 180 43.68 8.85 -25.40
CA GLU A 180 42.72 9.96 -25.54
C GLU A 180 41.36 9.56 -26.14
N SER A 181 41.18 8.31 -26.59
CA SER A 181 39.90 7.85 -27.17
C SER A 181 39.02 7.00 -26.23
N TYR A 182 39.45 6.73 -24.99
CA TYR A 182 38.60 6.09 -23.97
C TYR A 182 38.65 6.88 -22.66
N GLY A 183 37.60 7.67 -22.44
CA GLY A 183 37.42 8.56 -21.28
C GLY A 183 37.50 7.84 -19.94
N VAL A 184 38.65 7.91 -19.30
CA VAL A 184 38.81 7.55 -17.89
C VAL A 184 38.55 8.80 -17.06
N LEU A 185 37.37 8.90 -16.44
CA LEU A 185 37.06 9.89 -15.40
C LEU A 185 38.07 9.72 -14.25
N ARG A 186 39.17 10.46 -14.27
CA ARG A 186 40.24 10.39 -13.26
C ARG A 186 40.59 11.77 -12.76
N ILE A 187 40.71 11.88 -11.44
CA ILE A 187 41.22 13.07 -10.74
C ILE A 187 42.74 12.91 -10.50
N PRO A 188 43.62 13.63 -11.22
CA PRO A 188 45.07 13.60 -11.00
C PRO A 188 45.52 14.51 -9.83
N GLY A 189 46.80 14.39 -9.43
CA GLY A 189 47.48 15.46 -8.66
C GLY A 189 47.50 15.36 -7.12
N PHE A 190 46.94 14.31 -6.50
CA PHE A 190 46.90 14.18 -5.03
C PHE A 190 47.96 13.20 -4.48
N SER A 191 48.74 13.62 -3.46
CA SER A 191 49.79 12.81 -2.81
C SER A 191 49.53 12.59 -1.31
N GLY A 192 50.01 11.45 -0.77
CA GLY A 192 49.99 11.12 0.67
C GLY A 192 48.70 10.46 1.18
N VAL A 193 48.35 10.64 2.47
CA VAL A 193 47.12 10.08 3.11
C VAL A 193 45.84 10.50 2.38
N ARG A 194 45.87 11.67 1.74
CA ARG A 194 44.80 12.28 0.91
C ARG A 194 44.56 11.52 -0.40
N GLN A 195 45.56 10.79 -0.90
CA GLN A 195 45.46 9.99 -2.11
C GLN A 195 44.50 8.80 -1.94
N ARG A 196 44.38 8.23 -0.73
CA ARG A 196 43.57 7.01 -0.52
C ARG A 196 42.08 7.26 -0.77
N ALA A 197 41.56 8.41 -0.32
CA ALA A 197 40.15 8.77 -0.54
C ALA A 197 39.87 9.10 -2.01
N VAL A 198 40.76 9.86 -2.66
CA VAL A 198 40.65 10.20 -4.09
C VAL A 198 40.88 8.96 -4.99
N ALA A 199 41.74 8.03 -4.58
CA ALA A 199 41.96 6.77 -5.29
C ALA A 199 40.73 5.84 -5.20
N ASN A 200 40.03 5.83 -4.06
CA ASN A 200 38.77 5.11 -3.92
C ASN A 200 37.65 5.72 -4.77
N LEU A 201 37.61 7.05 -4.90
CA LEU A 201 36.68 7.71 -5.81
C LEU A 201 37.03 7.41 -7.27
N ASN A 202 38.31 7.51 -7.65
CA ASN A 202 38.78 7.16 -9.00
C ASN A 202 38.53 5.68 -9.35
N SER A 203 38.60 4.77 -8.38
CA SER A 203 38.28 3.35 -8.62
C SER A 203 36.78 3.10 -8.78
N PHE A 204 35.94 3.91 -8.15
CA PHE A 204 34.50 3.92 -8.40
C PHE A 204 34.17 4.48 -9.79
N LEU A 205 34.78 5.61 -10.17
CA LEU A 205 34.62 6.24 -11.49
C LEU A 205 35.08 5.33 -12.64
N ALA A 206 36.03 4.42 -12.37
CA ALA A 206 36.55 3.45 -13.34
C ALA A 206 35.74 2.13 -13.43
N ARG A 207 34.59 1.99 -12.75
CA ARG A 207 33.77 0.76 -12.83
C ARG A 207 33.03 0.68 -14.18
N ASP A 208 33.06 -0.48 -14.84
CA ASP A 208 32.40 -0.71 -16.14
C ASP A 208 30.89 -0.46 -16.12
N SER A 209 30.21 -0.69 -14.98
CA SER A 209 28.78 -0.40 -14.81
C SER A 209 28.45 1.10 -14.78
N VAL A 210 29.46 1.93 -14.47
CA VAL A 210 29.38 3.37 -14.21
C VAL A 210 29.76 4.15 -15.48
N VAL A 211 30.68 3.62 -16.30
CA VAL A 211 31.15 4.22 -17.57
C VAL A 211 30.19 3.96 -18.74
N LYS A 212 29.42 2.87 -18.74
CA LYS A 212 28.54 2.48 -19.87
C LYS A 212 27.17 3.19 -19.92
N GLY A 213 26.95 4.21 -19.10
CA GLY A 213 25.73 5.04 -19.16
C GLY A 213 24.42 4.29 -18.85
N GLY A 214 24.47 3.19 -18.10
CA GLY A 214 23.28 2.45 -17.67
C GLY A 214 22.55 3.12 -16.49
N VAL A 215 21.29 2.73 -16.25
CA VAL A 215 20.52 3.14 -15.07
C VAL A 215 21.31 2.80 -13.78
N PRO A 216 21.66 3.78 -12.91
CA PRO A 216 22.41 3.53 -11.69
C PRO A 216 21.66 2.58 -10.75
N LYS A 217 22.33 1.59 -10.15
CA LYS A 217 21.71 0.77 -9.10
C LYS A 217 21.67 1.54 -7.77
N PRO A 218 20.79 1.19 -6.81
CA PRO A 218 20.75 1.84 -5.49
C PRO A 218 22.09 1.78 -4.74
N LYS A 219 22.84 0.68 -4.92
CA LYS A 219 24.18 0.52 -4.37
C LYS A 219 25.21 1.48 -4.98
N ASP A 220 25.05 1.82 -6.27
CA ASP A 220 25.96 2.73 -6.95
C ASP A 220 25.77 4.17 -6.47
N LEU A 221 24.53 4.58 -6.15
CA LEU A 221 24.24 5.89 -5.54
C LEU A 221 24.87 6.03 -4.15
N PHE A 222 24.68 5.01 -3.30
CA PHE A 222 25.26 4.99 -1.95
C PHE A 222 26.79 5.00 -2.00
N ASP A 223 27.39 4.17 -2.85
CA ASP A 223 28.84 4.12 -3.05
C ASP A 223 29.37 5.45 -3.58
N CYS A 224 28.70 6.06 -4.57
CA CYS A 224 29.07 7.36 -5.13
C CYS A 224 29.16 8.44 -4.04
N TRP A 225 28.10 8.59 -3.23
CA TRP A 225 28.08 9.56 -2.14
C TRP A 225 29.12 9.25 -1.06
N LYS A 226 29.27 7.99 -0.68
CA LYS A 226 30.26 7.55 0.31
C LYS A 226 31.69 7.88 -0.12
N TYR A 227 32.04 7.61 -1.37
CA TYR A 227 33.39 7.88 -1.88
C TYR A 227 33.61 9.38 -2.12
N TYR A 228 32.59 10.10 -2.60
CA TYR A 228 32.66 11.54 -2.80
C TYR A 228 32.81 12.30 -1.47
N SER A 229 31.96 12.02 -0.48
CA SER A 229 32.02 12.66 0.85
C SER A 229 33.35 12.41 1.56
N ALA A 230 33.90 11.20 1.45
CA ALA A 230 35.23 10.88 1.98
C ALA A 230 36.36 11.61 1.24
N ALA A 231 36.25 11.80 -0.08
CA ALA A 231 37.23 12.51 -0.90
C ALA A 231 37.12 14.04 -0.78
N ARG A 232 35.95 14.58 -0.41
CA ARG A 232 35.64 16.02 -0.39
C ARG A 232 36.67 16.86 0.36
N SER A 233 37.11 16.45 1.56
CA SER A 233 38.11 17.18 2.35
C SER A 233 39.47 17.27 1.65
N SER A 234 39.79 16.28 0.82
CA SER A 234 41.01 16.27 0.00
C SER A 234 40.82 17.12 -1.25
N LEU A 235 39.69 16.99 -1.94
CA LEU A 235 39.35 17.79 -3.12
C LEU A 235 39.29 19.30 -2.80
N ALA A 236 38.80 19.66 -1.60
CA ALA A 236 38.71 21.03 -1.12
C ALA A 236 40.04 21.79 -1.04
N THR A 237 41.16 21.07 -0.96
CA THR A 237 42.49 21.70 -0.96
C THR A 237 42.94 22.13 -2.35
N GLN A 238 42.45 21.46 -3.41
CA GLN A 238 42.86 21.68 -4.80
C GLN A 238 41.71 21.33 -5.76
N TRP A 239 40.68 22.18 -5.78
CA TRP A 239 39.53 22.00 -6.68
C TRP A 239 39.89 22.05 -8.16
N THR A 240 40.99 22.75 -8.50
CA THR A 240 41.51 22.93 -9.87
C THR A 240 41.90 21.63 -10.56
N ASN A 241 42.12 20.56 -9.80
CA ASN A 241 42.56 19.27 -10.34
C ASN A 241 41.40 18.35 -10.73
N VAL A 242 40.14 18.75 -10.49
CA VAL A 242 38.96 17.95 -10.83
C VAL A 242 38.45 18.34 -12.22
N PRO A 243 38.48 17.44 -13.22
CA PRO A 243 37.97 17.72 -14.57
C PRO A 243 36.47 18.02 -14.57
N ARG A 244 36.00 18.79 -15.55
CA ARG A 244 34.58 19.18 -15.68
C ARG A 244 33.67 17.97 -15.91
N GLU A 245 34.18 16.99 -16.62
CA GLU A 245 33.51 15.72 -16.94
C GLU A 245 33.21 14.93 -15.67
N VAL A 246 34.11 15.00 -14.67
CA VAL A 246 33.89 14.37 -13.36
C VAL A 246 32.78 15.06 -12.58
N TRP A 247 32.70 16.40 -12.64
CA TRP A 247 31.62 17.15 -12.01
C TRP A 247 30.26 16.88 -12.65
N ASP A 248 30.18 16.92 -13.98
CA ASP A 248 28.95 16.61 -14.73
C ASP A 248 28.49 15.16 -14.47
N PHE A 249 29.45 14.23 -14.34
CA PHE A 249 29.17 12.84 -14.01
C PHE A 249 28.64 12.65 -12.58
N LEU A 250 29.30 13.25 -11.58
CA LEU A 250 28.83 13.23 -10.20
C LEU A 250 27.43 13.84 -10.10
N TRP A 251 27.18 14.93 -10.83
CA TRP A 251 25.85 15.53 -10.92
C TRP A 251 24.85 14.56 -11.53
N MET A 252 25.15 13.93 -12.66
CA MET A 252 24.27 12.99 -13.34
C MET A 252 23.85 11.83 -12.42
N ILE A 253 24.80 11.22 -11.70
CA ILE A 253 24.49 10.12 -10.78
C ILE A 253 23.67 10.60 -9.58
N LEU A 254 24.12 11.66 -8.89
CA LEU A 254 23.49 12.11 -7.65
C LEU A 254 22.14 12.80 -7.88
N SER A 255 21.90 13.35 -9.08
CA SER A 255 20.63 13.95 -9.48
C SER A 255 19.67 12.96 -10.16
N HIS A 256 20.11 11.72 -10.45
CA HIS A 256 19.32 10.72 -11.18
C HIS A 256 17.97 10.43 -10.52
N GLU A 257 16.97 10.23 -11.37
CA GLU A 257 15.59 9.93 -11.01
C GLU A 257 15.10 8.81 -11.95
N GLY A 258 14.80 7.63 -11.39
CA GLY A 258 14.43 6.45 -12.19
C GLY A 258 13.68 5.39 -11.39
N GLU A 259 12.90 4.56 -12.09
CA GLU A 259 12.06 3.50 -11.51
C GLU A 259 12.86 2.55 -10.60
N GLY A 260 12.44 2.43 -9.34
CA GLY A 260 12.96 1.45 -8.38
C GLY A 260 14.23 1.87 -7.60
N VAL A 261 14.74 3.09 -7.79
CA VAL A 261 15.92 3.58 -7.06
C VAL A 261 15.60 4.88 -6.32
N GLU A 262 15.24 4.77 -5.05
CA GLU A 262 15.01 5.93 -4.18
C GLU A 262 16.35 6.48 -3.67
N ASN A 263 16.57 7.79 -3.83
CA ASN A 263 17.67 8.53 -3.22
C ASN A 263 17.12 9.43 -2.09
N PRO A 264 17.12 8.96 -0.83
CA PRO A 264 16.47 9.66 0.27
C PRO A 264 17.01 11.08 0.52
N ASN A 265 18.29 11.31 0.21
CA ASN A 265 19.02 12.55 0.50
C ASN A 265 19.45 13.29 -0.77
N ARG A 266 18.73 13.11 -1.88
CA ARG A 266 19.05 13.73 -3.18
C ARG A 266 19.32 15.23 -3.07
N MET A 267 18.44 15.96 -2.38
CA MET A 267 18.53 17.41 -2.27
C MET A 267 19.75 17.86 -1.45
N HIS A 268 20.05 17.16 -0.35
CA HIS A 268 21.27 17.37 0.40
C HIS A 268 22.53 17.14 -0.45
N HIS A 269 22.55 16.04 -1.21
CA HIS A 269 23.69 15.69 -2.05
C HIS A 269 23.93 16.74 -3.15
N ILE A 270 22.85 17.21 -3.78
CA ILE A 270 22.90 18.25 -4.82
C ILE A 270 23.35 19.58 -4.23
N TYR A 271 22.84 19.99 -3.07
CA TYR A 271 23.23 21.24 -2.42
C TYR A 271 24.74 21.27 -2.13
N VAL A 272 25.26 20.19 -1.54
CA VAL A 272 26.69 20.05 -1.25
C VAL A 272 27.52 20.08 -2.54
N LEU A 273 27.08 19.36 -3.56
CA LEU A 273 27.77 19.31 -4.86
C LEU A 273 27.77 20.66 -5.56
N ALA A 274 26.64 21.38 -5.57
CA ALA A 274 26.52 22.71 -6.18
C ALA A 274 27.45 23.73 -5.51
N LYS A 275 27.54 23.70 -4.18
CA LYS A 275 28.45 24.57 -3.42
C LYS A 275 29.92 24.27 -3.73
N ASP A 276 30.26 22.99 -3.83
CA ASP A 276 31.62 22.55 -4.14
C ASP A 276 31.99 22.90 -5.60
N MET A 277 31.07 22.77 -6.55
CA MET A 277 31.25 23.21 -7.95
C MET A 277 31.43 24.73 -8.06
N GLN A 278 30.66 25.51 -7.29
CA GLN A 278 30.82 26.97 -7.22
C GLN A 278 32.19 27.36 -6.62
N ALA A 279 32.63 26.67 -5.55
CA ALA A 279 33.95 26.89 -4.95
C ALA A 279 35.10 26.49 -5.89
N ALA A 280 34.86 25.52 -6.78
CA ALA A 280 35.78 25.12 -7.84
C ALA A 280 35.80 26.07 -9.06
N GLY A 281 34.91 27.08 -9.10
CA GLY A 281 34.77 27.98 -10.24
C GLY A 281 34.10 27.35 -11.47
N VAL A 282 33.41 26.22 -11.31
CA VAL A 282 32.71 25.54 -12.41
C VAL A 282 31.34 26.17 -12.61
N VAL A 283 31.08 26.67 -13.83
CA VAL A 283 29.78 27.24 -14.19
C VAL A 283 28.75 26.12 -14.34
N LEU A 284 27.72 26.16 -13.48
CA LEU A 284 26.56 25.27 -13.51
C LEU A 284 25.73 25.51 -14.79
N ARG A 285 25.23 24.45 -15.42
CA ARG A 285 24.27 24.55 -16.55
C ARG A 285 22.93 25.10 -16.07
N ASP A 286 22.12 25.70 -16.95
CA ASP A 286 20.85 26.33 -16.56
C ASP A 286 19.89 25.37 -15.80
N SER A 287 19.81 24.10 -16.23
CA SER A 287 19.02 23.06 -15.55
C SER A 287 19.61 22.63 -14.19
N GLN A 288 20.95 22.63 -14.07
CA GLN A 288 21.65 22.35 -12.80
C GLN A 288 21.47 23.53 -11.82
N GLN A 289 21.47 24.77 -12.32
CA GLN A 289 21.24 25.97 -11.52
C GLN A 289 19.83 25.98 -10.92
N LEU A 290 18.80 25.65 -11.70
CA LEU A 290 17.43 25.56 -11.21
C LEU A 290 17.30 24.54 -10.06
N LEU A 291 17.88 23.36 -10.26
CA LEU A 291 17.85 22.28 -9.26
C LEU A 291 18.71 22.61 -8.02
N ALA A 292 19.81 23.34 -8.19
CA ALA A 292 20.63 23.84 -7.08
C ALA A 292 19.86 24.83 -6.20
N ILE A 293 19.06 25.73 -6.81
CA ILE A 293 18.21 26.69 -6.09
C ILE A 293 17.15 25.93 -5.28
N GLU A 294 16.50 24.93 -5.86
CA GLU A 294 15.53 24.08 -5.15
C GLU A 294 16.17 23.33 -3.97
N ALA A 295 17.34 22.73 -4.19
CA ALA A 295 18.08 22.03 -3.15
C ALA A 295 18.50 22.97 -2.00
N MET A 296 18.97 24.18 -2.32
CA MET A 296 19.34 25.19 -1.32
C MET A 296 18.16 25.60 -0.45
N PHE A 297 16.98 25.76 -1.04
CA PHE A 297 15.76 26.10 -0.30
C PHE A 297 15.38 24.99 0.70
N LEU A 298 15.48 23.72 0.28
CA LEU A 298 15.10 22.57 1.11
C LEU A 298 16.06 22.29 2.26
N GLU A 299 17.34 22.58 2.09
CA GLU A 299 18.35 22.46 3.14
C GLU A 299 18.25 23.55 4.23
N GLY A 300 17.30 24.48 4.09
CA GLY A 300 16.99 25.50 5.10
C GLY A 300 17.54 26.90 4.80
N TRP A 301 18.25 27.11 3.69
CA TRP A 301 18.79 28.40 3.28
C TRP A 301 17.78 29.19 2.42
N GLN A 302 16.59 29.43 2.97
CA GLN A 302 15.45 29.95 2.20
C GLN A 302 15.69 31.36 1.64
N GLU A 303 16.23 32.28 2.44
CA GLU A 303 16.48 33.67 2.03
C GLU A 303 17.54 33.75 0.91
N GLU A 304 18.64 33.01 1.08
CA GLU A 304 19.72 32.93 0.08
C GLU A 304 19.23 32.30 -1.22
N ALA A 305 18.38 31.27 -1.14
CA ALA A 305 17.78 30.63 -2.31
C ALA A 305 16.86 31.59 -3.07
N ILE A 306 16.04 32.38 -2.36
CA ILE A 306 15.17 33.39 -2.98
C ILE A 306 16.00 34.51 -3.62
N GLU A 307 17.12 34.92 -3.01
CA GLU A 307 18.00 35.91 -3.61
C GLU A 307 18.73 35.37 -4.85
N ALA A 308 19.19 34.12 -4.80
CA ALA A 308 19.78 33.42 -5.95
C ALA A 308 18.75 33.29 -7.09
N TRP A 309 17.50 32.95 -6.76
CA TRP A 309 16.39 32.93 -7.71
C TRP A 309 16.19 34.31 -8.34
N LYS A 310 16.10 35.40 -7.56
CA LYS A 310 15.96 36.77 -8.08
C LYS A 310 17.07 37.16 -9.06
N LYS A 311 18.32 36.82 -8.74
CA LYS A 311 19.47 37.11 -9.61
C LYS A 311 19.39 36.33 -10.93
N ALA A 312 18.78 35.15 -10.90
CA ALA A 312 18.63 34.27 -12.06
C ALA A 312 17.45 34.63 -13.00
N VAL A 313 16.65 35.66 -12.70
CA VAL A 313 15.53 36.12 -13.59
C VAL A 313 16.07 36.48 -14.98
N VAL A 314 17.18 37.19 -15.05
CA VAL A 314 17.75 37.69 -16.32
C VAL A 314 18.32 36.55 -17.17
N THR A 315 18.91 35.53 -16.55
CA THR A 315 19.63 34.45 -17.22
C THR A 315 18.76 33.24 -17.53
N ILE A 316 18.05 32.69 -16.54
CA ILE A 316 17.22 31.47 -16.64
C ILE A 316 15.77 31.84 -16.95
N GLY A 317 15.27 32.94 -16.37
CA GLY A 317 13.89 33.40 -16.52
C GLY A 317 13.54 34.03 -17.87
N SER A 318 14.53 34.25 -18.76
CA SER A 318 14.33 34.80 -20.11
C SER A 318 14.38 33.74 -21.22
N LYS A 319 14.85 32.51 -20.91
CA LYS A 319 15.04 31.44 -21.89
C LYS A 319 13.78 30.56 -21.97
N PRO A 320 13.25 30.26 -23.17
CA PRO A 320 11.98 29.52 -23.31
C PRO A 320 12.05 28.11 -22.69
N GLU A 321 13.16 27.39 -22.85
CA GLU A 321 13.32 26.02 -22.33
C GLU A 321 13.25 25.91 -20.80
N THR A 322 13.75 26.93 -20.08
CA THR A 322 13.79 26.93 -18.61
C THR A 322 12.75 27.86 -17.97
N PHE A 323 12.05 28.66 -18.77
CA PHE A 323 11.06 29.64 -18.34
C PHE A 323 10.01 29.02 -17.41
N LYS A 324 9.35 27.95 -17.87
CA LYS A 324 8.27 27.30 -17.13
C LYS A 324 8.73 26.78 -15.77
N GLY A 325 9.78 25.96 -15.75
CA GLY A 325 10.31 25.36 -14.51
C GLY A 325 10.82 26.42 -13.52
N TYR A 326 11.38 27.51 -14.03
CA TYR A 326 11.90 28.61 -13.22
C TYR A 326 10.81 29.39 -12.47
N TYR A 327 9.74 29.78 -13.16
CA TYR A 327 8.63 30.51 -12.51
C TYR A 327 7.78 29.58 -11.64
N GLU A 328 7.56 28.32 -12.02
CA GLU A 328 6.87 27.33 -11.17
C GLU A 328 7.62 27.07 -9.86
N LEU A 329 8.96 27.02 -9.90
CA LEU A 329 9.79 26.92 -8.70
C LEU A 329 9.67 28.18 -7.84
N GLY A 330 9.75 29.36 -8.47
CA GLY A 330 9.63 30.65 -7.80
C GLY A 330 8.30 30.82 -7.06
N VAL A 331 7.18 30.46 -7.70
CA VAL A 331 5.84 30.49 -7.08
C VAL A 331 5.80 29.62 -5.83
N ARG A 332 6.32 28.38 -5.89
CA ARG A 332 6.32 27.47 -4.74
C ARG A 332 7.23 27.92 -3.61
N MET A 333 8.47 28.32 -3.93
CA MET A 333 9.43 28.81 -2.93
C MET A 333 8.90 30.06 -2.22
N CYS A 334 8.41 31.05 -2.98
CA CYS A 334 7.88 32.29 -2.40
C CYS A 334 6.60 32.03 -1.59
N SER A 335 5.72 31.13 -2.05
CA SER A 335 4.51 30.74 -1.30
C SER A 335 4.86 30.10 0.04
N LEU A 336 5.84 29.19 0.08
CA LEU A 336 6.24 28.52 1.32
C LEU A 336 6.96 29.44 2.30
N HIS A 337 7.72 30.41 1.79
CA HIS A 337 8.36 31.42 2.62
C HIS A 337 7.36 32.48 3.14
N GLY A 338 6.15 32.57 2.55
CA GLY A 338 5.13 33.56 2.92
C GLY A 338 5.27 34.91 2.21
N ASP A 339 6.10 34.98 1.16
CA ASP A 339 6.33 36.13 0.29
C ASP A 339 5.25 36.17 -0.83
N THR A 340 4.03 36.50 -0.44
CA THR A 340 2.82 36.39 -1.28
C THR A 340 2.85 37.32 -2.51
N ASP A 341 3.32 38.57 -2.37
CA ASP A 341 3.40 39.54 -3.49
C ASP A 341 4.35 39.10 -4.61
N ARG A 342 5.39 38.36 -4.27
CA ARG A 342 6.37 37.85 -5.25
C ARG A 342 5.84 36.59 -5.92
N ALA A 343 5.19 35.72 -5.14
CA ALA A 343 4.52 34.55 -5.68
C ALA A 343 3.43 34.94 -6.68
N MET A 344 2.59 35.94 -6.37
CA MET A 344 1.55 36.45 -7.27
C MET A 344 2.13 37.05 -8.54
N ARG A 345 3.18 37.89 -8.45
CA ARG A 345 3.84 38.44 -9.64
C ARG A 345 4.44 37.36 -10.54
N ALA A 346 5.11 36.37 -9.95
CA ALA A 346 5.67 35.24 -10.70
C ALA A 346 4.56 34.43 -11.39
N ALA A 347 3.43 34.21 -10.71
CA ALA A 347 2.28 33.52 -11.29
C ALA A 347 1.63 34.33 -12.42
N ASP A 348 1.44 35.64 -12.26
CA ASP A 348 0.90 36.52 -13.30
C ASP A 348 1.76 36.54 -14.56
N THR A 349 3.08 36.65 -14.40
CA THR A 349 4.04 36.59 -15.52
C THR A 349 3.93 35.25 -16.25
N LEU A 350 3.77 34.17 -15.49
CA LEU A 350 3.67 32.84 -16.03
C LEU A 350 2.32 32.60 -16.75
N LEU A 351 1.20 33.08 -16.19
CA LEU A 351 -0.14 32.96 -16.76
C LEU A 351 -0.36 33.84 -18.01
N LYS A 352 0.34 34.99 -18.10
CA LYS A 352 0.30 35.89 -19.28
C LYS A 352 1.24 35.45 -20.41
N SER A 353 2.09 34.45 -20.20
CA SER A 353 3.03 33.96 -21.20
C SER A 353 2.37 33.09 -22.28
N SER A 354 3.01 32.95 -23.44
CA SER A 354 2.51 32.18 -24.59
C SER A 354 2.36 30.67 -24.32
N GLU A 355 2.98 30.18 -23.25
CA GLU A 355 2.87 28.79 -22.78
C GLU A 355 2.12 28.79 -21.44
N SER A 356 0.79 28.90 -21.47
CA SER A 356 -0.02 28.92 -20.25
C SER A 356 0.18 27.63 -19.45
N PRO A 357 0.78 27.67 -18.25
CA PRO A 357 0.90 26.49 -17.40
C PRO A 357 -0.46 26.13 -16.83
N ASN A 358 -0.50 24.95 -16.23
CA ASN A 358 -1.67 24.49 -15.50
C ASN A 358 -1.99 25.47 -14.36
N PRO A 359 -3.18 26.12 -14.35
CA PRO A 359 -3.52 27.12 -13.32
C PRO A 359 -3.50 26.59 -11.87
N ARG A 360 -3.35 25.27 -11.66
CA ARG A 360 -3.11 24.63 -10.35
C ARG A 360 -1.91 25.18 -9.58
N ILE A 361 -0.97 25.85 -10.25
CA ILE A 361 0.14 26.56 -9.59
C ILE A 361 -0.32 27.65 -8.62
N MET A 362 -1.59 28.06 -8.69
CA MET A 362 -2.20 29.04 -7.79
C MET A 362 -2.54 28.45 -6.41
N ILE A 363 -2.68 27.11 -6.26
CA ILE A 363 -3.04 26.47 -4.99
C ILE A 363 -2.00 26.74 -3.87
N PRO A 364 -0.68 26.62 -4.09
CA PRO A 364 0.32 27.03 -3.11
C PRO A 364 0.20 28.49 -2.67
N ILE A 365 -0.21 29.39 -3.58
CA ILE A 365 -0.41 30.81 -3.28
C ILE A 365 -1.64 30.99 -2.39
N VAL A 366 -2.75 30.32 -2.73
CA VAL A 366 -3.96 30.31 -1.88
C VAL A 366 -3.61 29.81 -0.48
N ARG A 367 -2.80 28.75 -0.36
CA ARG A 367 -2.35 28.23 0.95
C ARG A 367 -1.53 29.27 1.73
N ALA A 368 -0.60 29.94 1.06
CA ALA A 368 0.26 30.95 1.68
C ALA A 368 -0.50 32.21 2.11
N LEU A 369 -1.44 32.67 1.28
CA LEU A 369 -2.32 33.79 1.59
C LEU A 369 -3.29 33.43 2.71
N ALA A 370 -3.92 32.25 2.63
CA ALA A 370 -4.85 31.79 3.66
C ALA A 370 -4.18 31.70 5.03
N ALA A 371 -2.90 31.32 5.11
CA ALA A 371 -2.15 31.23 6.37
C ALA A 371 -2.05 32.56 7.15
N LYS A 372 -2.26 33.71 6.49
CA LYS A 372 -2.33 35.03 7.12
C LYS A 372 -3.79 35.48 7.20
N GLU A 373 -4.31 35.66 8.42
CA GLU A 373 -5.72 36.07 8.64
C GLU A 373 -6.09 37.39 7.92
N GLU A 374 -5.13 38.31 7.74
CA GLU A 374 -5.33 39.59 7.05
C GLU A 374 -5.58 39.43 5.53
N ASN A 375 -5.10 38.36 4.91
CA ASN A 375 -5.09 38.17 3.44
C ASN A 375 -6.11 37.12 2.95
N VAL A 376 -7.08 36.75 3.78
CA VAL A 376 -8.04 35.67 3.48
C VAL A 376 -8.94 36.01 2.28
N GLU A 377 -9.36 37.28 2.16
CA GLU A 377 -10.14 37.73 1.00
C GLU A 377 -9.28 37.75 -0.27
N GLU A 378 -7.99 38.08 -0.18
CA GLU A 378 -7.07 37.96 -1.33
C GLU A 378 -6.89 36.50 -1.73
N ALA A 379 -6.79 35.57 -0.76
CA ALA A 379 -6.76 34.13 -1.03
C ALA A 379 -8.02 33.65 -1.76
N TRP A 380 -9.18 34.20 -1.39
CA TRP A 380 -10.46 33.91 -2.03
C TRP A 380 -10.55 34.44 -3.46
N GLU A 381 -10.07 35.65 -3.69
CA GLU A 381 -9.99 36.25 -5.03
C GLU A 381 -9.07 35.44 -5.96
N VAL A 382 -7.89 35.02 -5.47
CA VAL A 382 -6.97 34.13 -6.20
C VAL A 382 -7.60 32.78 -6.53
N TYR A 383 -8.39 32.22 -5.60
CA TYR A 383 -9.17 31.01 -5.86
C TYR A 383 -10.22 31.21 -6.96
N ARG A 384 -10.94 32.34 -6.94
CA ARG A 384 -11.94 32.68 -7.95
C ARG A 384 -11.31 32.86 -9.33
N ASP A 385 -10.16 33.52 -9.39
CA ASP A 385 -9.39 33.70 -10.62
C ASP A 385 -8.89 32.35 -11.15
N MET A 386 -8.37 31.48 -10.28
CA MET A 386 -7.99 30.11 -10.63
C MET A 386 -9.18 29.32 -11.22
N ARG A 387 -10.36 29.42 -10.59
CA ARG A 387 -11.58 28.76 -11.06
C ARG A 387 -12.05 29.30 -12.41
N ALA A 388 -11.96 30.62 -12.63
CA ALA A 388 -12.31 31.25 -13.90
C ALA A 388 -11.35 30.81 -15.03
N LEU A 389 -10.06 30.64 -14.73
CA LEU A 389 -9.05 30.17 -15.68
C LEU A 389 -9.17 28.67 -15.99
N LEU A 390 -9.54 27.83 -15.01
CA LEU A 390 -9.69 26.38 -15.21
C LEU A 390 -11.04 26.01 -15.86
N GLY A 391 -12.11 26.73 -15.55
CA GLY A 391 -13.46 26.42 -16.03
C GLY A 391 -13.83 24.96 -15.81
N ASP A 392 -14.18 24.25 -16.89
CA ASP A 392 -14.59 22.85 -16.87
C ASP A 392 -13.45 21.85 -16.64
N THR A 393 -12.19 22.30 -16.66
CA THR A 393 -11.02 21.42 -16.42
C THR A 393 -10.72 21.20 -14.94
N MET A 394 -11.43 21.91 -14.05
CA MET A 394 -11.24 21.83 -12.61
C MET A 394 -11.70 20.48 -12.08
N GLN A 395 -10.78 19.75 -11.45
CA GLN A 395 -11.04 18.41 -10.92
C GLN A 395 -11.53 18.48 -9.48
N ILE A 396 -12.11 17.36 -9.07
CA ILE A 396 -12.65 17.12 -7.75
C ILE A 396 -11.55 17.24 -6.67
N GLU A 397 -10.33 16.79 -6.98
CA GLU A 397 -9.14 16.89 -6.13
C GLU A 397 -8.67 18.35 -5.93
N ASP A 398 -8.81 19.20 -6.94
CA ASP A 398 -8.40 20.61 -6.87
C ASP A 398 -9.25 21.38 -5.83
N TYR A 399 -10.55 21.06 -5.75
CA TYR A 399 -11.43 21.60 -4.71
C TYR A 399 -11.05 21.10 -3.31
N ASP A 400 -10.63 19.84 -3.16
CA ASP A 400 -10.22 19.30 -1.86
C ASP A 400 -8.99 20.01 -1.31
N GLU A 401 -8.00 20.29 -2.17
CA GLU A 401 -6.81 21.02 -1.74
C GLU A 401 -7.15 22.43 -1.25
N VAL A 402 -8.04 23.13 -1.96
CA VAL A 402 -8.51 24.47 -1.55
C VAL A 402 -9.31 24.41 -0.25
N ILE A 403 -10.24 23.47 -0.13
CA ILE A 403 -11.03 23.26 1.09
C ILE A 403 -10.10 23.00 2.28
N ALA A 404 -9.09 22.14 2.12
CA ALA A 404 -8.11 21.85 3.16
C ALA A 404 -7.31 23.11 3.56
N CYS A 405 -6.94 23.97 2.61
CA CYS A 405 -6.24 25.22 2.90
C CYS A 405 -7.07 26.15 3.79
N PHE A 406 -8.36 26.34 3.50
CA PHE A 406 -9.22 27.20 4.31
C PHE A 406 -9.58 26.58 5.67
N LEU A 407 -9.74 25.25 5.75
CA LEU A 407 -10.00 24.56 7.02
C LEU A 407 -8.81 24.59 7.99
N ALA A 408 -7.58 24.57 7.48
CA ALA A 408 -6.37 24.69 8.29
C ALA A 408 -6.35 25.99 9.10
N VAL A 409 -6.84 27.08 8.51
CA VAL A 409 -6.90 28.42 9.12
C VAL A 409 -8.27 28.72 9.74
N ASN A 410 -9.11 27.69 9.91
CA ASN A 410 -10.43 27.80 10.54
C ASN A 410 -11.43 28.72 9.81
N HIS A 411 -11.22 29.01 8.53
CA HIS A 411 -12.16 29.78 7.69
C HIS A 411 -13.19 28.85 7.03
N ILE A 412 -14.08 28.30 7.87
CA ILE A 412 -15.06 27.28 7.48
C ILE A 412 -16.08 27.83 6.46
N GLU A 413 -16.41 29.12 6.48
CA GLU A 413 -17.34 29.73 5.51
C GLU A 413 -16.78 29.67 4.07
N HIS A 414 -15.49 29.93 3.90
CA HIS A 414 -14.80 29.86 2.61
C HIS A 414 -14.65 28.41 2.13
N ALA A 415 -14.32 27.49 3.05
CA ALA A 415 -14.28 26.06 2.77
C ALA A 415 -15.66 25.50 2.35
N LEU A 416 -16.73 25.93 3.03
CA LEU A 416 -18.09 25.55 2.70
C LEU A 416 -18.50 26.11 1.34
N GLN A 417 -18.13 27.36 1.02
CA GLN A 417 -18.38 27.93 -0.31
C GLN A 417 -17.65 27.17 -1.41
N ALA A 418 -16.37 26.83 -1.22
CA ALA A 418 -15.62 26.00 -2.18
C ALA A 418 -16.27 24.62 -2.38
N PHE A 419 -16.82 24.02 -1.32
CA PHE A 419 -17.56 22.77 -1.41
C PHE A 419 -18.93 22.93 -2.12
N VAL A 420 -19.63 24.06 -1.92
CA VAL A 420 -20.84 24.38 -2.69
C VAL A 420 -20.52 24.57 -4.17
N ASP A 421 -19.43 25.27 -4.50
CA ASP A 421 -18.96 25.49 -5.87
C ASP A 421 -18.58 24.18 -6.57
N MET A 422 -18.07 23.21 -5.82
CA MET A 422 -17.81 21.84 -6.31
C MET A 422 -19.11 21.08 -6.60
N MET A 423 -20.14 21.27 -5.77
CA MET A 423 -21.42 20.55 -5.87
C MET A 423 -22.39 21.17 -6.88
N PHE A 424 -22.25 22.48 -7.14
CA PHE A 424 -23.13 23.26 -7.99
C PHE A 424 -22.32 24.21 -8.86
N SER A 425 -22.47 24.09 -10.19
CA SER A 425 -21.80 24.98 -11.15
C SER A 425 -22.38 26.40 -11.22
N GLY A 426 -23.47 26.69 -10.50
CA GLY A 426 -24.14 27.99 -10.48
C GLY A 426 -23.63 28.93 -9.38
N PRO A 427 -23.72 30.26 -9.55
CA PRO A 427 -23.29 31.23 -8.56
C PRO A 427 -24.24 31.23 -7.35
N MET A 428 -23.87 30.50 -6.30
CA MET A 428 -24.60 30.50 -5.03
C MET A 428 -23.66 30.95 -3.91
N ASP A 429 -23.60 32.25 -3.64
CA ASP A 429 -22.85 32.75 -2.49
C ASP A 429 -23.66 32.51 -1.20
N ILE A 430 -23.09 31.74 -0.29
CA ILE A 430 -23.64 31.40 1.03
C ILE A 430 -22.93 32.12 2.18
N ARG A 431 -21.86 32.87 1.90
CA ARG A 431 -21.06 33.60 2.91
C ARG A 431 -21.89 34.68 3.59
N GLY A 432 -21.68 34.89 4.90
CA GLY A 432 -22.37 35.92 5.68
C GLY A 432 -23.87 35.68 5.96
N LYS A 433 -24.49 34.61 5.45
CA LYS A 433 -25.91 34.31 5.71
C LYS A 433 -26.08 33.64 7.08
N THR A 434 -27.05 34.13 7.86
CA THR A 434 -27.40 33.59 9.19
C THR A 434 -28.12 32.23 9.09
N ARG A 435 -28.87 31.99 8.02
CA ARG A 435 -29.49 30.70 7.69
C ARG A 435 -29.04 30.24 6.30
N LEU A 436 -28.63 28.98 6.21
CA LEU A 436 -28.21 28.38 4.94
C LEU A 436 -29.43 28.08 4.05
N PRO A 437 -29.32 28.21 2.72
CA PRO A 437 -30.38 27.79 1.79
C PRO A 437 -30.75 26.32 2.01
N THR A 438 -32.03 25.96 1.88
CA THR A 438 -32.55 24.61 2.19
C THR A 438 -31.86 23.48 1.42
N ILE A 439 -31.28 23.78 0.26
CA ILE A 439 -30.50 22.85 -0.58
C ILE A 439 -29.18 22.45 0.10
N VAL A 440 -28.53 23.42 0.78
CA VAL A 440 -27.22 23.26 1.44
C VAL A 440 -27.40 22.96 2.94
N GLY A 441 -28.40 23.58 3.57
CA GLY A 441 -28.76 23.43 4.98
C GLY A 441 -29.52 22.14 5.30
N ASN A 442 -29.02 21.00 4.82
CA ASN A 442 -29.62 19.69 5.04
C ASN A 442 -28.57 18.71 5.58
N HIS A 443 -28.97 17.84 6.52
CA HIS A 443 -28.12 16.78 7.04
C HIS A 443 -27.51 15.91 5.92
N PHE A 444 -28.21 15.65 4.81
CA PHE A 444 -27.63 14.88 3.69
C PHE A 444 -26.43 15.58 3.04
N PHE A 445 -26.47 16.90 2.90
CA PHE A 445 -25.36 17.67 2.33
C PHE A 445 -24.15 17.62 3.26
N LEU A 446 -24.37 17.86 4.55
CA LEU A 446 -23.35 17.69 5.60
C LEU A 446 -22.74 16.29 5.56
N GLY A 447 -23.57 15.25 5.41
CA GLY A 447 -23.07 13.87 5.34
C GLY A 447 -22.18 13.58 4.14
N LYS A 448 -22.48 14.16 2.97
CA LYS A 448 -21.61 14.05 1.79
C LYS A 448 -20.28 14.76 2.03
N TRP A 449 -20.32 15.95 2.64
CA TRP A 449 -19.11 16.70 2.95
C TRP A 449 -18.23 15.98 3.98
N LEU A 450 -18.82 15.52 5.09
CA LEU A 450 -18.12 14.77 6.13
C LEU A 450 -17.52 13.47 5.60
N LYS A 451 -18.26 12.71 4.79
CA LYS A 451 -17.73 11.49 4.18
C LYS A 451 -16.48 11.77 3.34
N ARG A 452 -16.44 12.91 2.65
CA ARG A 452 -15.32 13.34 1.83
C ARG A 452 -14.13 13.78 2.68
N LEU A 453 -14.35 14.61 3.70
CA LEU A 453 -13.30 15.03 4.64
C LEU A 453 -12.68 13.83 5.38
N ILE A 454 -13.52 12.89 5.84
CA ILE A 454 -13.07 11.62 6.43
C ILE A 454 -12.26 10.80 5.42
N GLY A 455 -12.69 10.75 4.16
CA GLY A 455 -11.96 10.07 3.10
C GLY A 455 -10.62 10.71 2.75
N ALA A 456 -10.51 12.04 2.89
CA ALA A 456 -9.27 12.80 2.70
C ALA A 456 -8.34 12.76 3.92
N GLY A 457 -8.82 12.28 5.07
CA GLY A 457 -8.05 12.20 6.31
C GLY A 457 -8.08 13.47 7.18
N ASP A 458 -8.84 14.51 6.79
CA ASP A 458 -9.00 15.73 7.56
C ASP A 458 -10.14 15.60 8.59
N LEU A 459 -9.84 14.92 9.70
CA LEU A 459 -10.80 14.64 10.77
C LEU A 459 -11.09 15.87 11.64
N ASP A 460 -10.09 16.74 11.83
CA ASP A 460 -10.24 17.97 12.61
C ASP A 460 -11.09 18.99 11.85
N GLY A 461 -10.88 19.14 10.53
CA GLY A 461 -11.74 19.91 9.66
C GLY A 461 -13.18 19.40 9.68
N ALA A 462 -13.37 18.07 9.65
CA ALA A 462 -14.70 17.47 9.74
C ALA A 462 -15.43 17.84 11.04
N TYR A 463 -14.76 17.82 12.19
CA TYR A 463 -15.38 18.22 13.47
C TYR A 463 -15.71 19.71 13.53
N LYS A 464 -14.80 20.58 13.05
CA LYS A 464 -15.04 22.02 12.93
C LYS A 464 -16.28 22.32 12.07
N VAL A 465 -16.45 21.58 10.98
CA VAL A 465 -17.64 21.69 10.12
C VAL A 465 -18.93 21.32 10.86
N VAL A 466 -18.90 20.25 11.67
CA VAL A 466 -20.07 19.85 12.49
C VAL A 466 -20.43 20.94 13.49
N THR A 467 -19.46 21.48 14.23
CA THR A 467 -19.71 22.53 15.23
C THR A 467 -20.24 23.81 14.58
N PHE A 468 -19.67 24.21 13.45
CA PHE A 468 -20.11 25.38 12.69
C PHE A 468 -21.53 25.24 12.14
N LEU A 469 -21.86 24.10 11.52
CA LEU A 469 -23.18 23.89 10.94
C LEU A 469 -24.26 23.72 12.00
N GLN A 470 -23.91 23.19 13.17
CA GLN A 470 -24.81 23.19 14.31
C GLN A 470 -25.14 24.62 14.78
N LYS A 471 -24.15 25.53 14.84
CA LYS A 471 -24.40 26.96 15.14
C LYS A 471 -25.35 27.61 14.13
N LYS A 472 -25.36 27.15 12.88
CA LYS A 472 -26.31 27.60 11.83
C LYS A 472 -27.65 26.84 11.83
N GLY A 473 -27.89 25.96 12.81
CA GLY A 473 -29.16 25.24 13.00
C GLY A 473 -29.31 23.94 12.21
N VAL A 474 -28.23 23.39 11.63
CA VAL A 474 -28.24 22.11 10.93
C VAL A 474 -27.70 21.01 11.84
N ALA A 475 -28.57 20.09 12.26
CA ALA A 475 -28.16 18.95 13.09
C ALA A 475 -27.54 17.82 12.25
N ALA A 476 -26.39 17.31 12.69
CA ALA A 476 -25.76 16.13 12.11
C ALA A 476 -26.55 14.87 12.42
N SER A 477 -26.67 13.97 11.45
CA SER A 477 -27.35 12.68 11.69
C SER A 477 -26.46 11.73 12.50
N PRO A 478 -27.04 10.76 13.25
CA PRO A 478 -26.25 9.80 14.02
C PRO A 478 -25.27 9.00 13.14
N ILE A 479 -25.65 8.69 11.90
CA ILE A 479 -24.80 7.97 10.92
C ILE A 479 -23.53 8.77 10.61
N GLN A 480 -23.63 10.09 10.54
CA GLN A 480 -22.50 10.96 10.19
C GLN A 480 -21.53 11.09 11.36
N LEU A 481 -22.06 11.29 12.57
CA LEU A 481 -21.25 11.39 13.78
C LEU A 481 -20.59 10.04 14.11
N ASN A 482 -21.30 8.92 13.97
CA ASN A 482 -20.71 7.58 14.10
C ASN A 482 -19.59 7.34 13.08
N GLY A 483 -19.76 7.83 11.85
CA GLY A 483 -18.71 7.79 10.83
C GLY A 483 -17.45 8.55 11.24
N LEU A 484 -17.60 9.72 11.87
CA LEU A 484 -16.51 10.53 12.40
C LEU A 484 -15.84 9.90 13.62
N VAL A 485 -16.62 9.46 14.62
CA VAL A 485 -16.16 8.71 15.79
C VAL A 485 -15.35 7.50 15.36
N GLY A 486 -15.88 6.69 14.45
CA GLY A 486 -15.16 5.53 13.93
C GLY A 486 -13.88 5.89 13.17
N ALA A 487 -13.83 7.04 12.50
CA ALA A 487 -12.62 7.50 11.80
C ALA A 487 -11.52 7.93 12.77
N TRP A 488 -11.88 8.63 13.85
CA TRP A 488 -10.96 8.95 14.95
C TRP A 488 -10.44 7.72 15.67
N LEU A 489 -11.33 6.77 15.99
CA LEU A 489 -10.92 5.53 16.67
C LEU A 489 -9.98 4.68 15.80
N ARG A 490 -10.12 4.69 14.47
CA ARG A 490 -9.22 4.00 13.54
C ARG A 490 -7.86 4.65 13.37
N THR A 491 -7.72 5.95 13.66
CA THR A 491 -6.41 6.64 13.57
C THR A 491 -5.54 6.38 14.80
N GLU A 492 -6.13 5.89 15.90
CA GLU A 492 -5.45 5.47 17.14
C GLU A 492 -4.55 6.53 17.80
N THR A 493 -4.65 7.80 17.40
CA THR A 493 -3.95 8.89 18.09
C THR A 493 -4.68 9.25 19.38
N ALA A 494 -3.94 9.52 20.46
CA ALA A 494 -4.51 9.80 21.78
C ALA A 494 -5.55 10.94 21.73
N ASP A 495 -5.22 12.04 21.07
CA ASP A 495 -6.09 13.20 20.90
C ASP A 495 -7.39 12.86 20.15
N ASN A 496 -7.32 12.02 19.11
CA ASN A 496 -8.51 11.63 18.34
C ASN A 496 -9.39 10.68 19.13
N VAL A 497 -8.80 9.76 19.90
CA VAL A 497 -9.54 8.85 20.77
C VAL A 497 -10.28 9.62 21.85
N GLU A 498 -9.64 10.61 22.48
CA GLU A 498 -10.31 11.47 23.46
C GLU A 498 -11.46 12.27 22.84
N LYS A 499 -11.27 12.88 21.67
CA LYS A 499 -12.35 13.56 20.93
C LYS A 499 -13.50 12.61 20.57
N ALA A 500 -13.17 11.37 20.18
CA ALA A 500 -14.17 10.35 19.87
C ALA A 500 -14.99 9.96 21.09
N ASP A 501 -14.32 9.74 22.23
CA ASP A 501 -14.96 9.44 23.51
C ASP A 501 -15.89 10.59 23.94
N GLN A 502 -15.40 11.84 23.92
CA GLN A 502 -16.18 13.02 24.28
C GLN A 502 -17.43 13.18 23.39
N LEU A 503 -17.28 13.04 22.07
CA LEU A 503 -18.40 13.16 21.13
C LEU A 503 -19.42 12.02 21.31
N ALA A 504 -18.94 10.78 21.46
CA ALA A 504 -19.81 9.63 21.63
C ALA A 504 -20.58 9.68 22.96
N TRP A 505 -19.93 10.06 24.06
CA TRP A 505 -20.60 10.27 25.35
C TRP A 505 -21.59 11.44 25.31
N ALA A 506 -21.31 12.51 24.55
CA ALA A 506 -22.29 13.57 24.32
C ALA A 506 -23.53 13.06 23.58
N MET A 507 -23.37 12.17 22.58
CA MET A 507 -24.49 11.53 21.90
C MET A 507 -25.28 10.58 22.84
N ILE A 508 -24.59 9.87 23.73
CA ILE A 508 -25.21 8.99 24.73
C ILE A 508 -26.04 9.80 25.71
N LYS A 509 -25.49 10.90 26.23
CA LYS A 509 -26.22 11.82 27.11
C LYS A 509 -27.49 12.36 26.44
N ALA A 510 -27.39 12.80 25.18
CA ALA A 510 -28.56 13.25 24.41
C ALA A 510 -29.63 12.15 24.23
N ARG A 511 -29.22 10.88 24.18
CA ARG A 511 -30.13 9.73 24.15
C ARG A 511 -30.78 9.48 25.52
N LEU A 512 -30.01 9.53 26.61
CA LEU A 512 -30.52 9.36 27.97
C LEU A 512 -31.53 10.46 28.32
N ASP A 513 -31.22 11.72 28.03
CA ASP A 513 -32.12 12.86 28.23
C ASP A 513 -33.43 12.66 27.47
N PHE A 514 -33.38 12.14 26.24
CA PHE A 514 -34.57 11.81 25.46
C PHE A 514 -35.43 10.71 26.09
N VAL A 515 -34.80 9.65 26.59
CA VAL A 515 -35.50 8.54 27.27
C VAL A 515 -36.17 9.05 28.55
N ASP A 516 -35.47 9.85 29.33
CA ASP A 516 -36.01 10.45 30.56
C ASP A 516 -37.17 11.40 30.28
N LEU A 517 -37.06 12.25 29.26
CA LEU A 517 -38.16 13.11 28.81
C LEU A 517 -39.36 12.28 28.37
N ARG A 518 -39.14 11.18 27.64
CA ARG A 518 -40.21 10.27 27.21
C ARG A 518 -40.88 9.58 28.39
N ARG A 519 -40.12 9.09 29.37
CA ARG A 519 -40.65 8.48 30.60
C ARG A 519 -41.48 9.46 31.41
N ARG A 520 -41.00 10.70 31.58
CA ARG A 520 -41.74 11.77 32.27
C ARG A 520 -43.02 12.17 31.53
N ALA A 521 -42.98 12.22 30.20
CA ALA A 521 -44.16 12.49 29.39
C ALA A 521 -45.20 11.36 29.50
N ALA A 522 -44.77 10.10 29.49
CA ALA A 522 -45.66 8.94 29.67
C ALA A 522 -46.27 8.86 31.08
N ALA A 523 -45.60 9.41 32.10
CA ALA A 523 -46.08 9.46 33.47
C ALA A 523 -47.14 10.56 33.71
N MET A 524 -47.41 11.45 32.74
CA MET A 524 -48.36 12.56 32.89
C MET A 524 -49.50 12.51 31.88
N ASP A 525 -50.74 12.67 32.36
CA ASP A 525 -52.00 12.54 31.60
C ASP A 525 -52.38 13.80 30.78
N ARG A 526 -51.49 14.80 30.66
CA ARG A 526 -51.75 16.06 29.91
C ARG A 526 -50.62 16.36 28.91
N PRO A 527 -50.95 16.89 27.71
CA PRO A 527 -49.94 17.18 26.70
C PRO A 527 -49.03 18.31 27.14
N ILE A 528 -47.74 18.02 27.27
CA ILE A 528 -46.69 18.99 27.59
C ILE A 528 -46.53 19.94 26.39
N ARG A 529 -46.86 21.23 26.56
CA ARG A 529 -46.32 22.29 25.70
C ARG A 529 -44.90 22.57 26.15
N LEU A 530 -43.92 22.08 25.41
CA LEU A 530 -42.53 22.50 25.56
C LEU A 530 -42.45 23.98 25.16
N VAL A 531 -42.34 24.87 26.14
CA VAL A 531 -41.92 26.25 25.91
C VAL A 531 -40.40 26.20 25.80
N PRO A 532 -39.79 26.62 24.68
CA PRO A 532 -38.34 26.78 24.60
C PRO A 532 -37.90 27.63 25.79
N ARG A 533 -36.89 27.17 26.54
CA ARG A 533 -36.28 28.02 27.55
C ARG A 533 -35.60 29.15 26.80
N ASP A 534 -36.19 30.35 26.83
CA ASP A 534 -35.55 31.60 26.44
C ASP A 534 -34.42 31.89 27.42
N GLY A 535 -33.34 31.14 27.30
CA GLY A 535 -32.07 31.40 27.94
C GLY A 535 -31.02 31.14 26.88
N GLU A 536 -30.28 32.18 26.51
CA GLU A 536 -29.10 32.02 25.66
C GLU A 536 -28.24 30.89 26.24
N PRO A 537 -27.76 29.94 25.41
CA PRO A 537 -26.84 28.92 25.89
C PRO A 537 -25.58 29.63 26.41
N THR A 538 -25.46 29.74 27.73
CA THR A 538 -24.35 30.40 28.44
C THR A 538 -23.05 29.60 28.41
N SER A 539 -22.88 28.68 27.46
CA SER A 539 -21.68 27.87 27.27
C SER A 539 -21.39 27.82 25.77
N ASP A 540 -20.15 28.18 25.40
CA ASP A 540 -19.60 28.06 24.04
C ASP A 540 -19.32 26.59 23.64
N ASP A 541 -19.63 25.63 24.52
CA ASP A 541 -19.34 24.21 24.30
C ASP A 541 -20.36 23.57 23.36
N TYR A 542 -19.87 22.63 22.56
CA TYR A 542 -20.69 21.84 21.64
C TYR A 542 -21.73 21.01 22.41
N ILE A 543 -23.01 21.41 22.34
CA ILE A 543 -24.13 20.64 22.91
C ILE A 543 -24.62 19.65 21.85
N CYS A 544 -24.19 18.40 21.89
CA CYS A 544 -24.68 17.40 20.95
C CYS A 544 -26.20 17.19 21.13
N THR A 545 -26.99 17.50 20.10
CA THR A 545 -28.45 17.23 20.08
C THR A 545 -28.80 15.87 19.48
N THR A 546 -27.80 15.17 18.94
CA THR A 546 -27.97 13.96 18.16
C THR A 546 -27.94 12.74 19.07
N ARG A 547 -28.98 11.92 18.99
CA ARG A 547 -29.15 10.75 19.86
C ARG A 547 -28.21 9.63 19.42
N ALA A 548 -27.52 9.01 20.38
CA ALA A 548 -26.76 7.79 20.16
C ALA A 548 -27.63 6.63 19.64
N THR A 549 -27.02 5.80 18.80
CA THR A 549 -27.58 4.55 18.28
C THR A 549 -26.78 3.36 18.79
N VAL A 550 -27.25 2.13 18.55
CA VAL A 550 -26.52 0.91 18.92
C VAL A 550 -25.10 0.90 18.34
N GLU A 551 -24.92 1.43 17.12
CA GLU A 551 -23.61 1.58 16.48
C GLU A 551 -22.65 2.48 17.28
N THR A 552 -23.13 3.58 17.86
CA THR A 552 -22.32 4.47 18.72
C THR A 552 -21.73 3.69 19.89
N PHE A 553 -22.58 2.89 20.57
CA PHE A 553 -22.14 2.04 21.66
C PHE A 553 -21.21 0.93 21.17
N SER A 554 -21.51 0.29 20.03
CA SER A 554 -20.66 -0.77 19.46
C SER A 554 -19.25 -0.27 19.13
N LEU A 555 -19.11 0.95 18.59
CA LEU A 555 -17.81 1.56 18.29
C LEU A 555 -16.97 1.79 19.56
N LEU A 556 -17.58 2.33 20.62
CA LEU A 556 -16.90 2.50 21.91
C LEU A 556 -16.56 1.16 22.54
N ALA A 557 -17.48 0.20 22.51
CA ALA A 557 -17.27 -1.12 23.11
C ALA A 557 -16.10 -1.88 22.47
N GLU A 558 -15.97 -1.79 21.14
CA GLU A 558 -14.83 -2.35 20.41
C GLU A 558 -13.52 -1.66 20.82
N ASN A 559 -13.50 -0.32 20.90
CA ASN A 559 -12.30 0.42 21.30
C ASN A 559 -11.87 0.13 22.74
N TYR A 560 -12.79 0.16 23.69
CA TYR A 560 -12.52 -0.14 25.10
C TYR A 560 -12.09 -1.59 25.29
N SER A 561 -12.71 -2.55 24.58
CA SER A 561 -12.26 -3.94 24.60
C SER A 561 -10.86 -4.11 24.01
N ALA A 562 -10.52 -3.43 22.91
CA ALA A 562 -9.19 -3.51 22.31
C ALA A 562 -8.10 -2.91 23.21
N ARG A 563 -8.43 -1.89 24.01
CA ARG A 563 -7.51 -1.22 24.94
C ARG A 563 -7.46 -1.84 26.34
N GLY A 564 -8.32 -2.83 26.64
CA GLY A 564 -8.41 -3.44 27.96
C GLY A 564 -9.01 -2.51 29.03
N LEU A 565 -9.81 -1.52 28.62
CA LEU A 565 -10.49 -0.59 29.54
C LEU A 565 -11.81 -1.20 30.02
N HIS A 566 -11.70 -2.16 30.94
CA HIS A 566 -12.84 -2.96 31.38
C HIS A 566 -13.86 -2.18 32.22
N ASP A 567 -13.40 -1.24 33.06
CA ASP A 567 -14.27 -0.43 33.93
C ASP A 567 -15.13 0.55 33.11
N GLU A 568 -14.52 1.24 32.15
CA GLU A 568 -15.20 2.13 31.17
C GLU A 568 -16.25 1.35 30.36
N LEU A 569 -15.97 0.10 30.01
CA LEU A 569 -16.90 -0.76 29.29
C LEU A 569 -18.12 -1.15 30.14
N GLU A 570 -17.94 -1.33 31.44
CA GLU A 570 -19.04 -1.60 32.38
C GLU A 570 -19.92 -0.36 32.61
N GLU A 571 -19.31 0.82 32.67
CA GLU A 571 -20.04 2.09 32.67
C GLU A 571 -20.83 2.26 31.37
N LEU A 572 -20.21 1.99 30.22
CA LEU A 572 -20.86 2.02 28.92
C LEU A 572 -22.04 1.05 28.85
N TRP A 573 -21.89 -0.16 29.40
CA TRP A 573 -22.98 -1.14 29.47
C TRP A 573 -24.14 -0.63 30.32
N THR A 574 -23.86 -0.05 31.49
CA THR A 574 -24.88 0.55 32.35
C THR A 574 -25.63 1.68 31.63
N ALA A 575 -24.90 2.55 30.93
CA ALA A 575 -25.50 3.61 30.12
C ALA A 575 -26.35 3.04 28.96
N PHE A 576 -25.93 1.93 28.35
CA PHE A 576 -26.68 1.25 27.30
C PHE A 576 -28.03 0.72 27.81
N GLU A 577 -28.08 0.14 29.01
CA GLU A 577 -29.32 -0.34 29.63
C GLU A 577 -30.28 0.82 29.92
N LEU A 578 -29.75 1.95 30.40
CA LEU A 578 -30.54 3.16 30.64
C LEU A 578 -31.06 3.80 29.33
N ALA A 579 -30.35 3.61 28.21
CA ALA A 579 -30.73 4.15 26.90
C ALA A 579 -31.93 3.43 26.24
N GLU A 580 -32.44 2.35 26.86
CA GLU A 580 -33.54 1.51 26.37
C GLU A 580 -33.34 1.08 24.90
N LEU A 581 -32.11 0.67 24.57
CA LEU A 581 -31.74 0.12 23.27
C LEU A 581 -31.70 -1.40 23.32
N GLY A 582 -32.04 -2.05 22.20
CA GLY A 582 -31.92 -3.50 22.06
C GLY A 582 -30.45 -3.90 21.85
N PRO A 583 -29.86 -4.73 22.73
CA PRO A 583 -28.49 -5.21 22.54
C PRO A 583 -28.39 -6.08 21.30
N ASN A 584 -27.33 -5.89 20.51
CA ASN A 584 -26.99 -6.75 19.38
C ASN A 584 -25.94 -7.80 19.78
N SER A 585 -25.76 -8.83 18.94
CA SER A 585 -24.75 -9.87 19.16
C SER A 585 -23.34 -9.28 19.26
N PHE A 586 -23.02 -8.30 18.42
CA PHE A 586 -21.72 -7.63 18.42
C PHE A 586 -21.38 -7.01 19.78
N MET A 587 -22.30 -6.25 20.40
CA MET A 587 -22.10 -5.65 21.72
C MET A 587 -21.82 -6.71 22.77
N ILE A 588 -22.64 -7.76 22.81
CA ILE A 588 -22.48 -8.87 23.77
C ILE A 588 -21.11 -9.53 23.60
N ASN A 589 -20.65 -9.72 22.34
CA ASN A 589 -19.35 -10.32 22.05
C ASN A 589 -18.20 -9.51 22.65
N GLN A 590 -18.28 -8.16 22.59
CA GLN A 590 -17.26 -7.29 23.20
C GLN A 590 -17.26 -7.39 24.73
N ILE A 591 -18.44 -7.43 25.37
CA ILE A 591 -18.55 -7.59 26.82
C ILE A 591 -18.04 -8.97 27.26
N ILE A 592 -18.43 -10.06 26.59
CA ILE A 592 -17.96 -11.43 26.89
C ILE A 592 -16.44 -11.50 26.83
N LYS A 593 -15.84 -10.94 25.78
CA LYS A 593 -14.38 -10.89 25.63
C LYS A 593 -13.73 -10.12 26.79
N SER A 594 -14.27 -8.95 27.13
CA SER A 594 -13.78 -8.13 28.24
C SER A 594 -13.89 -8.82 29.61
N TYR A 595 -15.02 -9.46 29.91
CA TYR A 595 -15.23 -10.20 31.16
C TYR A 595 -14.32 -11.41 31.27
N THR A 596 -14.07 -12.08 30.15
CA THR A 596 -13.12 -13.18 30.08
C THR A 596 -11.74 -12.74 30.54
N GLU A 597 -11.27 -11.59 30.07
CA GLU A 597 -9.93 -11.06 30.37
C GLU A 597 -9.82 -10.50 31.80
N SER A 598 -10.87 -9.85 32.31
CA SER A 598 -10.85 -9.11 33.59
C SER A 598 -11.39 -9.87 34.80
N LYS A 599 -12.66 -10.30 34.75
CA LYS A 599 -13.42 -10.83 35.90
C LYS A 599 -13.31 -12.35 36.04
N GLY A 600 -13.22 -13.06 34.92
CA GLY A 600 -13.14 -14.51 34.91
C GLY A 600 -14.05 -15.17 33.87
N PRO A 601 -13.89 -16.48 33.64
CA PRO A 601 -14.70 -17.21 32.68
C PRO A 601 -16.15 -17.40 33.14
N GLN A 602 -16.41 -17.50 34.46
CA GLN A 602 -17.74 -17.76 34.99
C GLN A 602 -18.68 -16.58 34.75
N GLU A 603 -18.20 -15.36 35.01
CA GLU A 603 -18.95 -14.12 34.83
C GLU A 603 -19.31 -13.90 33.35
N ALA A 604 -18.41 -14.28 32.44
CA ALA A 604 -18.66 -14.21 30.99
C ALA A 604 -19.76 -15.21 30.56
N ILE A 605 -19.79 -16.41 31.15
CA ILE A 605 -20.82 -17.43 30.89
C ILE A 605 -22.16 -16.98 31.46
N ASP A 606 -22.18 -16.51 32.72
CA ASP A 606 -23.40 -16.03 33.37
C ASP A 606 -24.02 -14.86 32.59
N PHE A 607 -23.18 -13.95 32.08
CA PHE A 607 -23.60 -12.86 31.21
C PHE A 607 -24.20 -13.38 29.89
N TYR A 608 -23.54 -14.34 29.22
CA TYR A 608 -24.07 -14.96 28.01
C TYR A 608 -25.46 -15.57 28.25
N GLU A 609 -25.62 -16.32 29.34
CA GLU A 609 -26.91 -16.92 29.69
C GLU A 609 -27.98 -15.86 29.97
N GLN A 610 -27.63 -14.78 30.67
CA GLN A 610 -28.54 -13.67 30.92
C GLN A 610 -29.02 -13.04 29.60
N MET A 611 -28.11 -12.82 28.66
CA MET A 611 -28.42 -12.15 27.39
C MET A 611 -29.24 -13.01 26.45
N THR A 612 -28.96 -14.31 26.37
CA THR A 612 -29.68 -15.25 25.49
C THR A 612 -31.01 -15.71 26.11
N LYS A 613 -31.04 -16.09 27.40
CA LYS A 613 -32.23 -16.65 28.05
C LYS A 613 -33.22 -15.58 28.51
N LYS A 614 -32.76 -14.44 29.06
CA LYS A 614 -33.67 -13.40 29.60
C LYS A 614 -33.98 -12.29 28.60
N ARG A 615 -33.00 -11.87 27.79
CA ARG A 615 -33.16 -10.77 26.82
C ARG A 615 -33.39 -11.25 25.39
N HIS A 616 -33.37 -12.57 25.15
CA HIS A 616 -33.62 -13.19 23.85
C HIS A 616 -32.76 -12.61 22.71
N VAL A 617 -31.52 -12.20 23.02
CA VAL A 617 -30.59 -11.76 21.97
C VAL A 617 -30.07 -12.98 21.23
N ARG A 618 -30.13 -12.93 19.90
CA ARG A 618 -29.66 -14.03 19.05
C ARG A 618 -28.13 -14.04 19.03
N PRO A 619 -27.46 -15.14 19.43
CA PRO A 619 -26.02 -15.26 19.31
C PRO A 619 -25.62 -15.46 17.84
N ASP A 620 -24.39 -15.13 17.51
CA ASP A 620 -23.76 -15.33 16.20
C ASP A 620 -22.51 -16.23 16.31
N ALA A 621 -21.88 -16.53 15.17
CA ALA A 621 -20.65 -17.34 15.14
C ALA A 621 -19.55 -16.77 16.04
N HIS A 622 -19.41 -15.44 16.07
CA HIS A 622 -18.45 -14.74 16.93
C HIS A 622 -18.75 -14.88 18.41
N THR A 623 -20.02 -14.95 18.80
CA THR A 623 -20.45 -15.24 20.18
C THR A 623 -19.89 -16.58 20.62
N PHE A 624 -20.07 -17.62 19.80
CA PHE A 624 -19.57 -18.96 20.14
C PHE A 624 -18.04 -19.02 20.11
N ILE A 625 -17.38 -18.33 19.18
CA ILE A 625 -15.91 -18.19 19.20
C ILE A 625 -15.44 -17.55 20.51
N ALA A 626 -16.10 -16.47 20.95
CA ALA A 626 -15.78 -15.80 22.21
C ALA A 626 -15.99 -16.75 23.41
N LEU A 627 -17.10 -17.51 23.43
CA LEU A 627 -17.37 -18.53 24.44
C LEU A 627 -16.30 -19.62 24.50
N TYR A 628 -15.91 -20.22 23.37
CA TYR A 628 -14.85 -21.22 23.39
C TYR A 628 -13.50 -20.65 23.83
N ASN A 629 -13.23 -19.36 23.58
CA ASN A 629 -12.04 -18.68 24.08
C ASN A 629 -12.07 -18.43 25.60
N THR A 630 -13.23 -18.52 26.27
CA THR A 630 -13.31 -18.39 27.73
C THR A 630 -12.80 -19.62 28.46
N LEU A 631 -12.85 -20.80 27.81
CA LEU A 631 -12.42 -22.08 28.39
C LEU A 631 -10.97 -22.02 28.86
N SER A 632 -10.70 -22.63 30.02
CA SER A 632 -9.37 -22.58 30.64
C SER A 632 -8.29 -23.21 29.76
N VAL A 633 -8.63 -24.27 29.01
CA VAL A 633 -7.76 -24.95 28.03
C VAL A 633 -7.20 -24.04 26.93
N ASN A 634 -7.89 -22.94 26.62
CA ASN A 634 -7.46 -21.97 25.61
C ASN A 634 -6.67 -20.80 26.18
N ARG A 635 -6.75 -20.58 27.50
CA ARG A 635 -6.15 -19.42 28.17
C ARG A 635 -4.91 -19.76 29.00
N VAL A 636 -4.94 -20.89 29.70
CA VAL A 636 -3.92 -21.25 30.69
C VAL A 636 -2.86 -22.16 30.07
N VAL A 637 -1.59 -21.79 30.24
CA VAL A 637 -0.45 -22.58 29.74
C VAL A 637 -0.23 -23.85 30.56
N ARG A 638 -0.51 -23.81 31.87
CA ARG A 638 -0.49 -24.98 32.77
C ARG A 638 -1.91 -25.54 32.91
N ARG A 639 -2.07 -26.82 32.59
CA ARG A 639 -3.39 -27.49 32.57
C ARG A 639 -3.54 -28.35 33.81
N ASP A 640 -4.56 -28.06 34.61
CA ASP A 640 -5.01 -28.97 35.65
C ASP A 640 -6.01 -29.97 35.07
N ASN A 641 -5.84 -31.25 35.39
CA ASN A 641 -6.68 -32.31 34.84
C ASN A 641 -8.16 -32.17 35.24
N LYS A 642 -8.45 -31.56 36.40
CA LYS A 642 -9.83 -31.29 36.85
C LYS A 642 -10.51 -30.21 35.99
N LEU A 643 -9.86 -29.06 35.87
CA LEU A 643 -10.34 -27.95 35.03
C LEU A 643 -10.49 -28.37 33.55
N THR A 644 -9.62 -29.27 33.08
CA THR A 644 -9.70 -29.82 31.72
C THR A 644 -10.97 -30.66 31.52
N ALA A 645 -11.41 -31.40 32.55
CA ALA A 645 -12.63 -32.19 32.50
C ALA A 645 -13.89 -31.29 32.59
N ASP A 646 -13.85 -30.26 33.43
CA ASP A 646 -14.94 -29.28 33.54
C ASP A 646 -15.12 -28.50 32.23
N ASP A 647 -14.00 -28.09 31.59
CA ASP A 647 -14.01 -27.45 30.27
C ASP A 647 -14.58 -28.35 29.16
N ALA A 648 -14.44 -29.68 29.27
CA ALA A 648 -15.05 -30.61 28.33
C ALA A 648 -16.58 -30.60 28.45
N VAL A 649 -17.11 -30.59 29.68
CA VAL A 649 -18.56 -30.52 29.93
C VAL A 649 -19.12 -29.18 29.44
N ILE A 650 -18.48 -28.06 29.81
CA ILE A 650 -18.88 -26.72 29.36
C ILE A 650 -18.77 -26.61 27.83
N GLY A 651 -17.70 -27.15 27.23
CA GLY A 651 -17.51 -27.19 25.79
C GLY A 651 -18.59 -27.96 25.03
N ARG A 652 -19.14 -29.04 25.62
CA ARG A 652 -20.29 -29.78 25.09
C ARG A 652 -21.60 -28.98 25.22
N GLN A 653 -21.79 -28.27 26.33
CA GLN A 653 -22.95 -27.37 26.53
C GLN A 653 -22.95 -26.21 25.52
N PHE A 654 -21.81 -25.55 25.30
CA PHE A 654 -21.70 -24.52 24.26
C PHE A 654 -22.01 -25.07 22.87
N PHE A 655 -21.61 -26.31 22.58
CA PHE A 655 -21.94 -26.94 21.30
C PHE A 655 -23.43 -27.22 21.17
N GLN A 656 -24.07 -27.64 22.26
CA GLN A 656 -25.52 -27.84 22.31
C GLN A 656 -26.28 -26.54 22.01
N ASP A 657 -25.88 -25.44 22.65
CA ASP A 657 -26.48 -24.12 22.40
C ASP A 657 -26.20 -23.63 20.97
N LEU A 658 -24.99 -23.88 20.47
CA LEU A 658 -24.58 -23.59 19.10
C LEU A 658 -25.49 -24.26 18.07
N VAL A 659 -25.94 -25.49 18.31
CA VAL A 659 -26.89 -26.19 17.43
C VAL A 659 -28.33 -25.71 17.63
N LYS A 660 -28.78 -25.55 18.88
CA LYS A 660 -30.18 -25.23 19.23
C LYS A 660 -30.60 -23.80 18.83
N MET A 661 -29.70 -22.82 18.94
CA MET A 661 -30.03 -21.41 18.70
C MET A 661 -30.20 -21.10 17.21
N ASP A 662 -31.07 -20.15 16.84
CA ASP A 662 -31.29 -19.75 15.44
C ASP A 662 -30.30 -18.66 14.99
N TRP A 663 -29.29 -19.06 14.21
CA TRP A 663 -28.22 -18.20 13.68
C TRP A 663 -27.64 -18.79 12.38
N LYS A 664 -27.03 -17.93 11.53
CA LYS A 664 -26.41 -18.28 10.24
C LYS A 664 -25.01 -17.68 10.12
N PHE A 665 -24.17 -18.23 9.22
CA PHE A 665 -22.85 -17.67 8.91
C PHE A 665 -22.98 -16.43 8.03
N ASP A 666 -22.36 -15.32 8.45
CA ASP A 666 -22.34 -14.08 7.69
C ASP A 666 -21.05 -13.89 6.87
N SER A 667 -19.93 -14.51 7.28
CA SER A 667 -18.63 -14.39 6.59
C SER A 667 -17.89 -15.71 6.38
N VAL A 668 -17.10 -15.79 5.29
CA VAL A 668 -16.32 -17.00 4.92
C VAL A 668 -15.27 -17.34 5.97
N ASP A 669 -14.76 -16.30 6.64
CA ASP A 669 -13.81 -16.42 7.73
C ASP A 669 -14.46 -17.09 8.96
N GLU A 670 -15.68 -16.71 9.35
CA GLU A 670 -16.42 -17.38 10.42
C GLU A 670 -16.63 -18.87 10.13
N TYR A 671 -17.00 -19.20 8.90
CA TYR A 671 -17.22 -20.58 8.46
C TYR A 671 -15.95 -21.44 8.56
N THR A 672 -14.78 -20.84 8.43
CA THR A 672 -13.50 -21.53 8.59
C THR A 672 -13.04 -21.55 10.04
N TYR A 673 -13.25 -20.46 10.76
CA TYR A 673 -12.64 -20.22 12.07
C TYR A 673 -13.44 -20.83 13.23
N LEU A 674 -14.77 -20.84 13.16
CA LEU A 674 -15.60 -21.41 14.23
C LEU A 674 -15.41 -22.94 14.35
N PRO A 675 -15.56 -23.75 13.29
CA PRO A 675 -15.30 -25.20 13.35
C PRO A 675 -13.88 -25.51 13.86
N ARG A 676 -12.89 -24.78 13.34
CA ARG A 676 -11.49 -24.89 13.80
C ARG A 676 -11.37 -24.64 15.30
N THR A 677 -11.97 -23.58 15.81
CA THR A 677 -11.90 -23.19 17.23
C THR A 677 -12.54 -24.26 18.12
N VAL A 678 -13.71 -24.78 17.73
CA VAL A 678 -14.39 -25.86 18.45
C VAL A 678 -13.51 -27.12 18.52
N LEU A 679 -13.01 -27.59 17.37
CA LEU A 679 -12.21 -28.81 17.27
C LEU A 679 -10.90 -28.72 18.07
N PHE A 680 -10.19 -27.58 17.99
CA PHE A 680 -8.98 -27.37 18.80
C PHE A 680 -9.28 -27.27 20.29
N SER A 681 -10.42 -26.67 20.68
CA SER A 681 -10.81 -26.57 22.09
C SER A 681 -11.09 -27.95 22.68
N MET A 682 -11.87 -28.78 21.97
CA MET A 682 -12.14 -30.16 22.37
C MET A 682 -10.87 -31.02 22.39
N LEU A 683 -9.97 -30.85 21.42
CA LEU A 683 -8.67 -31.53 21.42
C LEU A 683 -7.82 -31.15 22.64
N LYS A 684 -7.77 -29.87 23.01
CA LYS A 684 -7.04 -29.41 24.20
C LYS A 684 -7.69 -29.87 25.50
N ALA A 685 -9.02 -29.99 25.52
CA ALA A 685 -9.79 -30.57 26.62
C ALA A 685 -9.69 -32.11 26.69
N LYS A 686 -9.00 -32.76 25.74
CA LYS A 686 -8.92 -34.23 25.60
C LYS A 686 -10.29 -34.90 25.43
N ASP A 687 -11.29 -34.14 24.98
CA ASP A 687 -12.61 -34.67 24.67
C ASP A 687 -12.66 -35.24 23.25
N HIS A 688 -12.08 -36.44 23.10
CA HIS A 688 -12.03 -37.12 21.80
C HIS A 688 -13.40 -37.58 21.31
N ALA A 689 -14.32 -37.94 22.22
CA ALA A 689 -15.67 -38.37 21.87
C ALA A 689 -16.51 -37.18 21.38
N GLY A 690 -16.51 -36.06 22.11
CA GLY A 690 -17.18 -34.83 21.70
C GLY A 690 -16.62 -34.27 20.39
N MET A 691 -15.30 -34.39 20.18
CA MET A 691 -14.65 -33.96 18.93
C MET A 691 -15.15 -34.72 17.68
N ILE A 692 -15.35 -36.05 17.78
CA ILE A 692 -15.91 -36.84 16.67
C ILE A 692 -17.38 -36.48 16.42
N VAL A 693 -18.18 -36.41 17.50
CA VAL A 693 -19.60 -36.03 17.42
C VAL A 693 -19.77 -34.63 16.83
N ALA A 694 -18.94 -33.67 17.23
CA ALA A 694 -18.92 -32.32 16.69
C ALA A 694 -18.62 -32.32 15.19
N ALA A 695 -17.58 -33.04 14.74
CA ALA A 695 -17.22 -33.12 13.33
C ALA A 695 -18.35 -33.73 12.46
N ARG A 696 -18.97 -34.82 12.93
CA ARG A 696 -20.14 -35.41 12.25
C ARG A 696 -21.31 -34.43 12.17
N THR A 697 -21.59 -33.73 13.26
CA THR A 697 -22.67 -32.73 13.30
C THR A 697 -22.38 -31.55 12.35
N MET A 698 -21.15 -31.03 12.33
CA MET A 698 -20.76 -29.93 11.44
C MET A 698 -20.84 -30.32 9.96
N LYS A 699 -20.54 -31.57 9.62
CA LYS A 699 -20.72 -32.09 8.26
C LYS A 699 -22.19 -32.04 7.84
N GLU A 700 -23.10 -32.53 8.68
CA GLU A 700 -24.53 -32.57 8.36
C GLU A 700 -25.21 -31.19 8.43
N LEU A 701 -24.88 -30.36 9.42
CA LEU A 701 -25.54 -29.06 9.63
C LEU A 701 -24.90 -27.91 8.87
N PHE A 702 -23.57 -27.89 8.74
CA PHE A 702 -22.83 -26.78 8.13
C PHE A 702 -22.32 -27.11 6.73
N SER A 703 -22.39 -28.38 6.31
CA SER A 703 -21.69 -28.88 5.12
C SER A 703 -20.17 -28.61 5.20
N TYR A 704 -19.62 -28.62 6.42
CA TYR A 704 -18.22 -28.38 6.69
C TYR A 704 -17.42 -29.68 6.73
N SER A 705 -16.37 -29.74 5.91
CA SER A 705 -15.39 -30.81 5.86
C SER A 705 -14.04 -30.25 6.35
N PRO A 706 -13.38 -30.87 7.36
CA PRO A 706 -12.08 -30.42 7.82
C PRO A 706 -11.03 -30.51 6.69
N PRO A 707 -10.42 -29.40 6.26
CA PRO A 707 -9.42 -29.44 5.20
C PRO A 707 -8.16 -30.17 5.66
N GLU A 708 -7.40 -30.74 4.73
CA GLU A 708 -6.16 -31.49 5.02
C GLU A 708 -5.19 -30.69 5.90
N GLN A 709 -5.06 -29.37 5.65
CA GLN A 709 -4.23 -28.49 6.46
C GLN A 709 -4.65 -28.48 7.93
N LEU A 710 -5.96 -28.47 8.23
CA LEU A 710 -6.47 -28.53 9.59
C LEU A 710 -6.19 -29.89 10.23
N LEU A 711 -6.28 -30.98 9.47
CA LEU A 711 -5.92 -32.31 9.96
C LEU A 711 -4.46 -32.36 10.42
N ILE A 712 -3.53 -31.79 9.64
CA ILE A 712 -2.10 -31.74 9.96
C ILE A 712 -1.86 -30.97 11.25
N GLU A 713 -2.52 -29.82 11.41
CA GLU A 713 -2.40 -29.00 12.61
C GLU A 713 -2.99 -29.70 13.85
N LEU A 714 -4.13 -30.37 13.69
CA LEU A 714 -4.75 -31.17 14.75
C LEU A 714 -3.88 -32.37 15.13
N ALA A 715 -3.27 -33.05 14.15
CA ALA A 715 -2.33 -34.16 14.38
C ALA A 715 -1.07 -33.68 15.12
N ALA A 716 -0.48 -32.56 14.71
CA ALA A 716 0.66 -31.94 15.39
C ALA A 716 0.30 -31.36 16.77
N GLY A 717 -0.98 -31.06 17.02
CA GLY A 717 -1.45 -30.41 18.24
C GLY A 717 -1.04 -28.93 18.34
N THR A 718 -0.71 -28.31 17.21
CA THR A 718 -0.26 -26.91 17.11
C THR A 718 -1.27 -26.10 16.32
N ALA A 719 -1.77 -25.01 16.90
CA ALA A 719 -2.80 -24.18 16.26
C ALA A 719 -2.27 -23.27 15.14
N THR A 720 -0.94 -23.21 14.94
CA THR A 720 -0.31 -22.35 13.92
C THR A 720 0.93 -23.02 13.31
N LEU A 721 0.90 -23.26 12.00
CA LEU A 721 2.06 -23.71 11.20
C LEU A 721 3.17 -22.65 11.06
N ARG A 722 2.93 -21.40 11.49
CA ARG A 722 3.82 -20.24 11.27
C ARG A 722 5.03 -20.17 12.21
N VAL A 723 5.00 -20.85 13.36
CA VAL A 723 6.09 -20.78 14.35
C VAL A 723 7.16 -21.82 14.03
N GLN A 724 8.20 -21.39 13.32
CA GLN A 724 9.32 -22.20 12.85
C GLN A 724 10.34 -22.52 13.98
N SER A 725 9.90 -23.19 15.03
CA SER A 725 10.84 -23.89 15.92
C SER A 725 11.21 -25.24 15.31
N LYS A 726 12.49 -25.65 15.39
CA LYS A 726 12.95 -26.96 14.90
C LYS A 726 12.07 -28.12 15.42
N ARG A 727 11.70 -28.07 16.70
CA ARG A 727 10.82 -29.05 17.35
C ARG A 727 9.38 -29.05 16.80
N ASN A 728 8.87 -27.90 16.38
CA ASN A 728 7.53 -27.81 15.77
C ASN A 728 7.57 -28.31 14.32
N MET A 729 8.66 -28.05 13.59
CA MET A 729 8.86 -28.59 12.24
C MET A 729 8.90 -30.12 12.25
N ASP A 730 9.62 -30.72 13.18
CA ASP A 730 9.69 -32.18 13.32
C ASP A 730 8.30 -32.78 13.58
N ARG A 731 7.51 -32.19 14.49
CA ARG A 731 6.13 -32.61 14.77
C ARG A 731 5.19 -32.44 13.58
N ILE A 732 5.32 -31.36 12.82
CA ILE A 732 4.52 -31.12 11.63
C ILE A 732 4.88 -32.16 10.56
N MET A 733 6.16 -32.46 10.34
CA MET A 733 6.58 -33.50 9.39
C MET A 733 6.09 -34.90 9.79
N GLU A 734 6.17 -35.25 11.07
CA GLU A 734 5.59 -36.50 11.58
C GLU A 734 4.08 -36.57 11.37
N ALA A 735 3.36 -35.48 11.67
CA ALA A 735 1.93 -35.37 11.47
C ALA A 735 1.54 -35.47 9.99
N SER A 736 2.25 -34.79 9.09
CA SER A 736 2.05 -34.88 7.63
C SER A 736 2.25 -36.30 7.12
N ARG A 737 3.32 -36.99 7.54
CA ARG A 737 3.56 -38.40 7.15
C ARG A 737 2.43 -39.32 7.63
N LEU A 738 1.95 -39.12 8.85
CA LEU A 738 0.84 -39.89 9.40
C LEU A 738 -0.43 -39.67 8.56
N ILE A 739 -0.78 -38.43 8.26
CA ILE A 739 -1.98 -38.11 7.48
C ILE A 739 -1.87 -38.60 6.05
N GLU A 740 -0.74 -38.41 5.39
CA GLU A 740 -0.51 -38.99 4.05
C GLU A 740 -0.62 -40.52 4.07
N SER A 741 -0.23 -41.19 5.15
CA SER A 741 -0.40 -42.64 5.29
C SER A 741 -1.86 -43.04 5.45
N LEU A 742 -2.65 -42.26 6.21
CA LEU A 742 -4.09 -42.50 6.38
C LEU A 742 -4.86 -42.20 5.10
N ILE A 743 -4.57 -41.09 4.42
CA ILE A 743 -5.17 -40.77 3.12
C ILE A 743 -4.87 -41.90 2.13
N ARG A 744 -3.61 -42.36 2.04
CA ARG A 744 -3.25 -43.49 1.16
C ARG A 744 -4.03 -44.76 1.46
N LYS A 745 -4.21 -45.13 2.74
CA LYS A 745 -5.03 -46.28 3.14
C LYS A 745 -6.48 -46.14 2.70
N HIS A 746 -7.11 -44.99 2.96
CA HIS A 746 -8.50 -44.75 2.57
C HIS A 746 -8.66 -44.68 1.04
N THR A 747 -7.68 -44.14 0.31
CA THR A 747 -7.67 -44.14 -1.16
C THR A 747 -7.57 -45.58 -1.71
N GLN A 748 -6.78 -46.44 -1.06
CA GLN A 748 -6.67 -47.85 -1.43
C GLN A 748 -7.98 -48.60 -1.19
N VAL A 749 -8.63 -48.39 -0.04
CA VAL A 749 -9.96 -48.96 0.25
C VAL A 749 -11.01 -48.50 -0.76
N PHE A 750 -10.96 -47.24 -1.20
CA PHE A 750 -11.85 -46.73 -2.25
C PHE A 750 -11.59 -47.40 -3.61
N ALA A 751 -10.32 -47.62 -3.96
CA ALA A 751 -9.94 -48.35 -5.17
C ALA A 751 -10.38 -49.83 -5.12
N ASP A 752 -10.25 -50.47 -3.96
CA ASP A 752 -10.69 -51.86 -3.74
C ASP A 752 -12.22 -52.02 -3.84
N LEU A 753 -12.98 -50.97 -3.53
CA LEU A 753 -14.43 -50.89 -3.69
C LEU A 753 -14.87 -50.53 -5.13
N GLY A 754 -13.92 -50.39 -6.08
CA GLY A 754 -14.19 -50.16 -7.50
C GLY A 754 -14.24 -48.69 -7.94
N GLY A 755 -13.82 -47.75 -7.08
CA GLY A 755 -13.76 -46.32 -7.42
C GLY A 755 -12.43 -45.91 -8.08
N ASP A 756 -12.46 -44.95 -9.00
CA ASP A 756 -11.27 -44.37 -9.63
C ASP A 756 -10.72 -43.19 -8.80
N PRO A 757 -9.53 -43.29 -8.18
CA PRO A 757 -8.95 -42.22 -7.36
C PRO A 757 -8.76 -40.90 -8.12
N ALA A 758 -8.58 -40.96 -9.45
CA ALA A 758 -8.37 -39.79 -10.28
C ALA A 758 -9.67 -39.01 -10.57
N LYS A 759 -10.84 -39.63 -10.36
CA LYS A 759 -12.17 -39.07 -10.66
C LYS A 759 -13.08 -38.91 -9.44
N MET A 760 -12.52 -38.90 -8.23
CA MET A 760 -13.32 -38.66 -7.01
C MET A 760 -14.02 -37.30 -7.08
N THR A 761 -15.33 -37.32 -6.84
CA THR A 761 -16.15 -36.11 -6.67
C THR A 761 -15.71 -35.32 -5.44
N THR A 762 -16.04 -34.03 -5.39
CA THR A 762 -15.74 -33.17 -4.22
C THR A 762 -16.35 -33.75 -2.93
N GLN A 763 -17.57 -34.29 -3.01
CA GLN A 763 -18.27 -34.91 -1.88
C GLN A 763 -17.58 -36.20 -1.40
N GLU A 764 -17.05 -37.02 -2.30
CA GLU A 764 -16.31 -38.24 -1.94
C GLU A 764 -14.97 -37.91 -1.28
N LYS A 765 -14.28 -36.86 -1.74
CA LYS A 765 -13.06 -36.34 -1.09
C LYS A 765 -13.36 -35.82 0.32
N ASP A 766 -14.46 -35.10 0.49
CA ASP A 766 -14.89 -34.60 1.80
C ASP A 766 -15.26 -35.75 2.76
N ASN A 767 -15.92 -36.79 2.25
CA ASN A 767 -16.21 -38.00 3.00
C ASN A 767 -14.93 -38.72 3.44
N GLN A 768 -13.94 -38.81 2.55
CA GLN A 768 -12.64 -39.39 2.85
C GLN A 768 -11.91 -38.61 3.95
N LEU A 769 -11.86 -37.27 3.84
CA LEU A 769 -11.20 -36.43 4.84
C LEU A 769 -11.86 -36.54 6.22
N CYS A 770 -13.20 -36.63 6.27
CA CYS A 770 -13.92 -36.89 7.51
C CYS A 770 -13.57 -38.26 8.12
N ALA A 771 -13.45 -39.32 7.30
CA ALA A 771 -13.06 -40.64 7.76
C ALA A 771 -11.62 -40.67 8.30
N VAL A 772 -10.69 -40.00 7.61
CA VAL A 772 -9.31 -39.82 8.04
C VAL A 772 -9.24 -39.06 9.37
N PHE A 773 -10.08 -38.03 9.55
CA PHE A 773 -10.19 -37.30 10.81
C PHE A 773 -10.64 -38.21 11.96
N GLU A 774 -11.68 -39.03 11.76
CA GLU A 774 -12.17 -39.95 12.81
C GLU A 774 -11.08 -40.96 13.22
N GLU A 775 -10.39 -41.55 12.25
CA GLU A 775 -9.28 -42.46 12.51
C GLU A 775 -8.13 -41.75 13.25
N LEU A 776 -7.81 -40.51 12.88
CA LEU A 776 -6.81 -39.69 13.58
C LEU A 776 -7.20 -39.45 15.05
N VAL A 777 -8.46 -39.15 15.34
CA VAL A 777 -8.92 -38.93 16.72
C VAL A 777 -8.87 -40.24 17.54
N LEU A 778 -9.24 -41.37 16.94
CA LEU A 778 -9.12 -42.69 17.58
C LEU A 778 -7.66 -43.08 17.86
N VAL A 779 -6.75 -42.74 16.95
CA VAL A 779 -5.30 -42.90 17.11
C VAL A 779 -4.81 -42.11 18.33
N LYS A 780 -5.26 -40.85 18.46
CA LYS A 780 -4.90 -40.00 19.60
C LYS A 780 -5.52 -40.42 20.93
N ALA A 781 -6.72 -41.00 20.89
CA ALA A 781 -7.39 -41.55 22.07
C ALA A 781 -6.81 -42.91 22.53
N HIS A 782 -5.79 -43.45 21.84
CA HIS A 782 -5.25 -44.80 22.06
C HIS A 782 -6.31 -45.92 21.95
N ALA A 783 -7.37 -45.69 21.16
CA ALA A 783 -8.54 -46.58 21.05
C ALA A 783 -8.61 -47.32 19.71
N GLN A 784 -7.50 -47.44 18.97
CA GLN A 784 -7.46 -48.06 17.63
C GLN A 784 -7.92 -49.54 17.62
N ASN A 785 -7.74 -50.24 18.73
CA ASN A 785 -8.06 -51.66 18.90
C ASN A 785 -9.31 -51.91 19.75
N ALA A 786 -10.05 -50.86 20.13
CA ALA A 786 -11.25 -51.00 20.94
C ALA A 786 -12.42 -51.56 20.11
N GLU A 787 -13.31 -52.32 20.75
CA GLU A 787 -14.51 -52.83 20.08
C GLU A 787 -15.38 -51.68 19.57
N ARG A 788 -15.84 -51.77 18.31
CA ARG A 788 -16.68 -50.74 17.67
C ARG A 788 -17.97 -50.45 18.45
N SER A 789 -18.52 -51.46 19.12
CA SER A 789 -19.70 -51.34 20.01
C SER A 789 -19.42 -50.45 21.22
N ALA A 790 -18.28 -50.64 21.90
CA ALA A 790 -17.89 -49.85 23.06
C ALA A 790 -17.61 -48.38 22.68
N VAL A 791 -16.95 -48.15 21.55
CA VAL A 791 -16.71 -46.79 21.01
C VAL A 791 -18.03 -46.10 20.67
N ASN A 792 -18.97 -46.80 20.02
CA ASN A 792 -20.28 -46.25 19.68
C ASN A 792 -21.11 -45.86 20.91
N ASN A 793 -21.03 -46.61 22.01
CA ASN A 793 -21.75 -46.27 23.24
C ASN A 793 -21.22 -44.96 23.86
N ILE A 794 -19.89 -44.76 23.86
CA ILE A 794 -19.27 -43.52 24.36
C ILE A 794 -19.64 -42.33 23.46
N LEU A 795 -19.67 -42.54 22.14
CA LEU A 795 -20.10 -41.51 21.19
C LEU A 795 -21.60 -41.18 21.32
N ALA A 796 -22.45 -42.18 21.60
CA ALA A 796 -23.87 -41.99 21.83
C ALA A 796 -24.12 -41.11 23.08
N GLN A 797 -23.43 -41.42 24.19
CA GLN A 797 -23.51 -40.60 25.41
C GLN A 797 -23.06 -39.16 25.16
N ALA A 798 -21.94 -38.96 24.45
CA ALA A 798 -21.48 -37.62 24.09
C ALA A 798 -22.49 -36.88 23.18
N ALA A 799 -23.15 -37.58 22.26
CA ALA A 799 -24.17 -37.00 21.39
C ALA A 799 -25.45 -36.61 22.13
N GLU A 800 -25.84 -37.34 23.18
CA GLU A 800 -26.95 -36.97 24.06
C GLU A 800 -26.63 -35.69 24.85
N GLU A 801 -25.44 -35.62 25.45
CA GLU A 801 -24.99 -34.42 26.19
C GLU A 801 -24.91 -33.18 25.29
N MET A 802 -24.46 -33.35 24.05
CA MET A 802 -24.41 -32.29 23.04
C MET A 802 -25.78 -32.01 22.40
N GLY A 803 -26.82 -32.79 22.68
CA GLY A 803 -28.17 -32.63 22.12
C GLY A 803 -28.27 -32.90 20.61
N VAL A 804 -27.38 -33.73 20.06
CA VAL A 804 -27.25 -34.00 18.62
C VAL A 804 -27.42 -35.48 18.27
N PHE A 805 -27.92 -36.29 19.22
CA PHE A 805 -28.20 -37.72 19.00
C PHE A 805 -29.08 -37.94 17.76
N ASP A 806 -30.12 -37.12 17.60
CA ASP A 806 -31.06 -37.24 16.49
C ASP A 806 -30.46 -36.86 15.12
N ILE A 807 -29.37 -36.11 15.14
CA ILE A 807 -28.68 -35.60 13.95
C ILE A 807 -27.62 -36.60 13.50
N VAL A 808 -26.84 -37.12 14.45
CA VAL A 808 -25.67 -37.97 14.13
C VAL A 808 -26.03 -39.46 14.03
N PHE A 809 -26.92 -39.96 14.91
CA PHE A 809 -27.22 -41.39 15.01
C PHE A 809 -28.55 -41.77 14.35
N THR A 810 -29.65 -41.07 14.64
CA THR A 810 -30.95 -41.37 13.99
C THR A 810 -31.08 -40.73 12.60
N ARG A 811 -30.30 -39.66 12.33
CA ARG A 811 -30.25 -38.91 11.07
C ARG A 811 -31.63 -38.48 10.59
N ASP A 812 -32.45 -37.94 11.49
CA ASP A 812 -33.79 -37.49 11.15
C ASP A 812 -33.74 -36.30 10.16
N PRO A 813 -34.22 -36.46 8.92
CA PRO A 813 -34.17 -35.42 7.90
C PRO A 813 -34.98 -34.16 8.27
N ALA A 814 -36.01 -34.28 9.11
CA ALA A 814 -36.81 -33.13 9.55
C ALA A 814 -36.02 -32.26 10.56
N VAL A 815 -35.28 -32.90 11.47
CA VAL A 815 -34.43 -32.22 12.46
C VAL A 815 -33.24 -31.56 11.77
N ILE A 816 -32.61 -32.25 10.81
CA ILE A 816 -31.48 -31.72 10.05
C ILE A 816 -31.89 -30.48 9.25
N ARG A 817 -33.04 -30.51 8.56
CA ARG A 817 -33.57 -29.33 7.84
C ARG A 817 -33.86 -28.16 8.77
N ARG A 818 -34.38 -28.42 9.97
CA ARG A 818 -34.70 -27.37 10.95
C ARG A 818 -33.47 -26.64 11.50
N TYR A 819 -32.38 -27.35 11.72
CA TYR A 819 -31.14 -26.80 12.31
C TYR A 819 -30.03 -26.55 11.30
N ARG A 820 -30.31 -26.61 9.99
CA ARG A 820 -29.32 -26.37 8.92
C ARG A 820 -28.80 -24.93 8.99
N LYS A 821 -27.48 -24.76 9.09
CA LYS A 821 -26.80 -23.45 9.17
C LYS A 821 -25.84 -23.26 8.00
N VAL A 822 -26.40 -23.13 6.80
CA VAL A 822 -25.62 -22.92 5.57
C VAL A 822 -25.39 -21.42 5.36
N MET A 823 -24.28 -21.08 4.70
CA MET A 823 -23.99 -19.72 4.27
C MET A 823 -25.04 -19.20 3.28
N LYS A 824 -25.46 -17.93 3.43
CA LYS A 824 -26.45 -17.27 2.54
C LYS A 824 -26.18 -17.41 1.03
N ASN A 825 -24.92 -17.59 0.60
CA ASN A 825 -24.56 -17.72 -0.82
C ASN A 825 -24.66 -19.15 -1.39
N LYS A 826 -24.71 -20.18 -0.53
CA LYS A 826 -24.87 -21.58 -0.97
C LYS A 826 -26.34 -21.97 -1.19
N ASP A 827 -27.27 -21.23 -0.60
CA ASP A 827 -28.71 -21.46 -0.78
C ASP A 827 -29.18 -21.25 -2.25
N VAL A 828 -28.37 -20.65 -3.13
CA VAL A 828 -28.72 -20.39 -4.55
C VAL A 828 -28.40 -21.60 -5.46
N GLU A 829 -27.51 -22.51 -5.05
CA GLU A 829 -27.19 -23.70 -5.84
C GLU A 829 -28.10 -24.91 -5.54
N ASP A 830 -28.75 -24.94 -4.37
CA ASP A 830 -29.61 -26.06 -3.93
C ASP A 830 -31.10 -25.92 -4.35
N ASP A 831 -31.53 -24.77 -4.89
CA ASP A 831 -32.92 -24.52 -5.33
C ASP A 831 -33.15 -24.75 -6.85
N VAL A 832 -32.18 -25.37 -7.53
CA VAL A 832 -32.31 -25.83 -8.92
C VAL A 832 -32.09 -27.35 -8.96
N ASP A 833 -33.06 -28.09 -8.42
CA ASP A 833 -33.37 -29.47 -8.80
C ASP A 833 -34.86 -29.78 -8.60
#